data_AF-A0A0L8G671-F1
#
_entry.id   AF-A0A0L8G671-F1
#
_cell.length_a   1.000
_cell.length_b   1.000
_cell.length_c   1.000
_cell.angle_alpha   90.00
_cell.angle_beta   90.00
_cell.angle_gamma   90.00
#
_symmetry.space_group_name_H-M   'P 1'
#
loop_
_entity.id
_entity.type
_entity.pdbx_description
1 polymer ?
#
loop_
_entity_poly.entity_id
_entity_poly.type
_entity_poly.pdbx_seq_one_letter_code
_entity_poly.pdbx_strand_id
1 'polypeptide(L)'
;MQLDTGSDVSIINTATWSKIGRPLCKKTTRIAHGVSGERVRFLGETSTEIKLKNRTWKCKLMISKNTMNLFGTDLMKGFNLWDLSLNILCNKVNASQPVSEKALEKMKLKLKRMYPDIFSKELGMCEKIKVKFELKENAVPVFKPKWNVLFAALNQVEKELERLEDLEVIEKVDYSEWAATTVYIKKKNNEKSNSHTEWEEVLSGYSRRELEELWQNLLKIATSLLLGLESSHDSSQEEMEKVFKSLDCLIVLATATVVSNKLQIPPSLLEMSILLHDLLLSLPDTADNLKNNFSKLFETFWTKEKPGREYVFENTLHYLFQVNLKSKSTLKTMKRLWQLRSAFPLIKFDDPSSQDLKNLICESLVSPSFMKKEEGVRVLGSILPLNLDFMKTCHEVIKKSLVTVPKNFIPKYGPIYFRAWQMSNEEAKLKIETGSIQDIMYNAIHASGIQLVKDLRKIIAYIHRQKKQKGVAEMLHRLYAPLLWRSLKAANSVVRLNSLFLFIDAFPIQNPAGGIQENNDLLQNQFNAFDILLMDPCPSIRSRTVLGVCQILSAYWQMIPKEVTRTYITTLIEDLAWDNSSAEVRESVLKGIVLLFNCHYCHLILHPILPELQNLFHDSSEKVRIAMVNLLIKVKGLRKVKYWSIVPVEHLLARLATDSQPVARRIMKVIFSNFLPLDKTVEVQIIRIISLIESNPQAARIFFQHAPKFMSLEQVVSFIVLLCSCILRYVRDKKHATDDSILDSEMPKDKSNDLEEDCGNEAVSFDLEK
;
A
#
# COMPACT_ATOMS: atom_id res chain seq x y z
N MET A 1 1.82 -27.64 -3.75
CA MET A 1 2.68 -28.09 -4.86
C MET A 1 3.48 -26.88 -5.33
N GLN A 2 4.72 -27.06 -5.77
CA GLN A 2 5.51 -26.01 -6.39
C GLN A 2 5.14 -25.91 -7.87
N LEU A 3 4.96 -24.70 -8.39
CA LEU A 3 4.73 -24.47 -9.81
C LEU A 3 6.06 -24.64 -10.56
N ASP A 4 6.10 -25.50 -11.57
CA ASP A 4 7.31 -25.80 -12.33
C ASP A 4 7.02 -25.78 -13.84
N THR A 5 7.50 -24.73 -14.51
CA THR A 5 7.31 -24.53 -15.96
C THR A 5 8.20 -25.42 -16.82
N GLY A 6 9.20 -26.10 -16.23
CA GLY A 6 10.07 -27.05 -16.93
C GLY A 6 9.61 -28.50 -16.83
N SER A 7 8.59 -28.80 -16.01
CA SER A 7 8.08 -30.17 -15.85
C SER A 7 6.87 -30.42 -16.73
N ASP A 8 6.97 -31.35 -17.68
CA ASP A 8 5.84 -31.75 -18.55
C ASP A 8 4.75 -32.53 -17.83
N VAL A 9 5.08 -33.12 -16.69
CA VAL A 9 4.17 -33.94 -15.88
C VAL A 9 4.07 -33.41 -14.46
N SER A 10 2.88 -33.50 -13.88
CA SER A 10 2.68 -33.21 -12.47
C SER A 10 3.01 -34.42 -11.61
N ILE A 11 3.83 -34.19 -10.59
CA ILE A 11 4.37 -35.25 -9.72
C ILE A 11 3.91 -35.00 -8.29
N ILE A 12 3.44 -36.04 -7.63
CA ILE A 12 3.17 -36.04 -6.19
C ILE A 12 4.04 -37.08 -5.49
N ASN A 13 4.40 -36.80 -4.25
CA ASN A 13 5.09 -37.76 -3.41
C ASN A 13 4.12 -38.73 -2.72
N THR A 14 4.65 -39.82 -2.20
CA THR A 14 3.89 -40.86 -1.49
C THR A 14 3.10 -40.32 -0.29
N ALA A 15 3.65 -39.30 0.40
CA ALA A 15 2.96 -38.64 1.51
C ALA A 15 1.70 -37.89 1.05
N THR A 16 1.80 -37.14 -0.05
CA THR A 16 0.66 -36.43 -0.62
C THR A 16 -0.34 -37.39 -1.26
N TRP A 17 0.11 -38.42 -1.95
CA TRP A 17 -0.76 -39.50 -2.43
C TRP A 17 -1.55 -40.16 -1.29
N SER A 18 -0.91 -40.37 -0.14
CA SER A 18 -1.59 -40.87 1.07
C SER A 18 -2.62 -39.88 1.61
N LYS A 19 -2.29 -38.58 1.65
CA LYS A 19 -3.19 -37.53 2.13
C LYS A 19 -4.45 -37.35 1.27
N ILE A 20 -4.37 -37.61 -0.03
CA ILE A 20 -5.52 -37.51 -0.94
C ILE A 20 -6.37 -38.80 -0.98
N GLY A 21 -6.19 -39.70 -0.01
CA GLY A 21 -7.02 -40.91 0.13
C GLY A 21 -6.49 -42.14 -0.62
N ARG A 22 -5.20 -42.17 -1.01
CA ARG A 22 -4.56 -43.29 -1.73
C ARG A 22 -5.36 -43.77 -2.95
N PRO A 23 -5.73 -42.87 -3.88
CA PRO A 23 -6.45 -43.26 -5.10
C PRO A 23 -5.67 -44.31 -5.89
N LEU A 24 -6.40 -45.18 -6.60
CA LEU A 24 -5.84 -46.36 -7.26
C LEU A 24 -4.60 -46.02 -8.10
N CYS A 25 -3.45 -46.54 -7.66
CA CYS A 25 -2.17 -46.38 -8.33
C CYS A 25 -1.99 -47.48 -9.38
N LYS A 26 -1.96 -47.12 -10.66
CA LYS A 26 -1.68 -48.03 -11.77
C LYS A 26 -0.20 -47.95 -12.16
N LYS A 27 0.36 -49.05 -12.66
CA LYS A 27 1.71 -49.04 -13.23
C LYS A 27 1.74 -48.08 -14.42
N THR A 28 2.69 -47.14 -14.43
CA THR A 28 2.81 -46.16 -15.50
C THR A 28 3.77 -46.65 -16.59
N THR A 29 3.44 -46.34 -17.84
CA THR A 29 4.34 -46.50 -19.00
C THR A 29 5.14 -45.23 -19.29
N ARG A 30 4.84 -44.12 -18.60
CA ARG A 30 5.50 -42.83 -18.85
C ARG A 30 6.91 -42.83 -18.27
N ILE A 31 7.86 -42.35 -19.08
CA ILE A 31 9.25 -42.16 -18.71
C ILE A 31 9.50 -40.65 -18.70
N ALA A 32 10.00 -40.13 -17.57
CA ALA A 32 10.43 -38.74 -17.46
C ALA A 32 11.89 -38.69 -17.05
N HIS A 33 12.60 -37.69 -17.56
CA HIS A 33 14.00 -37.42 -17.22
C HIS A 33 14.08 -36.06 -16.53
N GLY A 34 14.91 -35.99 -15.49
CA GLY A 34 15.26 -34.73 -14.85
C GLY A 34 16.17 -33.90 -15.76
N VAL A 35 16.42 -32.66 -15.36
CA VAL A 35 17.28 -31.72 -16.11
C VAL A 35 18.72 -32.25 -16.27
N SER A 36 19.19 -33.11 -15.36
CA SER A 36 20.48 -33.80 -15.44
C SER A 36 20.50 -35.00 -16.42
N GLY A 37 19.38 -35.31 -17.08
CA GLY A 37 19.22 -36.52 -17.91
C GLY A 37 18.88 -37.78 -17.11
N GLU A 38 18.94 -37.73 -15.78
CA GLU A 38 18.61 -38.88 -14.93
C GLU A 38 17.13 -39.24 -14.98
N ARG A 39 16.82 -40.54 -15.06
CA ARG A 39 15.45 -41.03 -15.11
C ARG A 39 14.74 -40.84 -13.76
N VAL A 40 13.60 -40.15 -13.77
CA VAL A 40 12.73 -40.04 -12.60
C VAL A 40 12.01 -41.36 -12.37
N ARG A 41 12.24 -41.98 -11.20
CA ARG A 41 11.61 -43.26 -10.84
C ARG A 41 10.23 -43.04 -10.26
N PHE A 42 9.20 -43.39 -11.02
CA PHE A 42 7.80 -43.38 -10.58
C PHE A 42 7.38 -44.72 -9.99
N LEU A 43 6.60 -44.68 -8.93
CA LEU A 43 5.90 -45.86 -8.38
C LEU A 43 4.68 -46.24 -9.21
N GLY A 44 4.07 -45.27 -9.89
CA GLY A 44 2.91 -45.44 -10.74
C GLY A 44 2.24 -44.11 -11.04
N GLU A 45 1.05 -44.18 -11.63
CA GLU A 45 0.19 -43.03 -11.91
C GLU A 45 -1.18 -43.23 -11.28
N THR A 46 -1.79 -42.14 -10.83
CA THR A 46 -3.17 -42.14 -10.34
C THR A 46 -3.99 -41.13 -11.13
N SER A 47 -5.22 -41.50 -11.49
CA SER A 47 -6.19 -40.57 -12.06
C SER A 47 -6.99 -39.93 -10.93
N THR A 48 -7.01 -38.60 -10.88
CA THR A 48 -7.80 -37.85 -9.90
C THR A 48 -8.38 -36.59 -10.52
N GLU A 49 -9.46 -36.12 -9.92
CA GLU A 49 -10.02 -34.82 -10.21
C GLU A 49 -9.42 -33.78 -9.26
N ILE A 50 -8.87 -32.71 -9.81
CA ILE A 50 -8.33 -31.59 -9.04
C ILE A 50 -9.26 -30.41 -9.22
N LYS A 51 -9.65 -29.77 -8.11
CA LYS A 51 -10.39 -28.50 -8.13
C LYS A 51 -9.45 -27.38 -7.73
N LEU A 52 -9.32 -26.39 -8.61
CA LEU A 52 -8.57 -25.16 -8.36
C LEU A 52 -9.51 -23.97 -8.60
N LYS A 53 -9.87 -23.27 -7.51
CA LYS A 53 -10.89 -22.21 -7.51
C LYS A 53 -12.24 -22.71 -8.04
N ASN A 54 -12.75 -22.10 -9.11
CA ASN A 54 -14.04 -22.40 -9.74
C ASN A 54 -13.92 -23.38 -10.91
N ARG A 55 -12.73 -23.95 -11.15
CA ARG A 55 -12.50 -24.92 -12.22
C ARG A 55 -12.09 -26.26 -11.64
N THR A 56 -12.52 -27.31 -12.32
CA THR A 56 -12.26 -28.69 -11.96
C THR A 56 -11.68 -29.39 -13.18
N TRP A 57 -10.59 -30.14 -12.99
CA TRP A 57 -9.87 -30.79 -14.08
C TRP A 57 -9.50 -32.23 -13.70
N LYS A 58 -9.83 -33.18 -14.57
CA LYS A 58 -9.42 -34.58 -14.42
C LYS A 58 -8.02 -34.76 -15.01
N CYS A 59 -7.11 -35.29 -14.22
CA CYS A 59 -5.70 -35.43 -14.60
C CYS A 59 -5.09 -36.73 -14.10
N LYS A 60 -3.94 -37.07 -14.67
CA LYS A 60 -3.07 -38.14 -14.18
C LYS A 60 -1.91 -37.53 -13.42
N LEU A 61 -1.71 -37.95 -12.17
CA LEU A 61 -0.59 -37.54 -11.35
C LEU A 61 0.42 -38.68 -11.24
N MET A 62 1.69 -38.36 -11.46
CA MET A 62 2.80 -39.30 -11.32
C MET A 62 3.21 -39.40 -9.86
N ILE A 63 3.39 -40.61 -9.33
CA ILE A 63 3.74 -40.82 -7.91
C ILE A 63 5.22 -41.17 -7.80
N SER A 64 5.96 -40.47 -6.94
CA SER A 64 7.39 -40.72 -6.70
C SER A 64 7.71 -40.76 -5.19
N LYS A 65 8.77 -41.46 -4.77
CA LYS A 65 9.14 -41.55 -3.34
C LYS A 65 9.83 -40.29 -2.82
N ASN A 66 10.74 -39.71 -3.60
CA ASN A 66 11.74 -38.76 -3.08
C ASN A 66 11.71 -37.38 -3.75
N THR A 67 10.64 -37.04 -4.46
CA THR A 67 10.51 -35.73 -5.13
C THR A 67 9.57 -34.80 -4.35
N MET A 68 9.80 -33.49 -4.43
CA MET A 68 8.77 -32.54 -4.01
C MET A 68 7.54 -32.65 -4.91
N ASN A 69 6.38 -32.18 -4.43
CA ASN A 69 5.17 -32.16 -5.25
C ASN A 69 5.26 -31.04 -6.30
N LEU A 70 5.31 -31.42 -7.57
CA LEU A 70 5.47 -30.52 -8.72
C LEU A 70 4.15 -30.36 -9.48
N PHE A 71 3.80 -29.11 -9.73
CA PHE A 71 2.66 -28.70 -10.56
C PHE A 71 3.21 -28.31 -11.93
N GLY A 72 3.15 -29.26 -12.85
CA GLY A 72 3.73 -29.18 -14.18
C GLY A 72 2.84 -28.49 -15.21
N THR A 73 3.34 -28.45 -16.44
CA THR A 73 2.70 -27.78 -17.58
C THR A 73 1.37 -28.45 -17.97
N ASP A 74 1.21 -29.74 -17.70
CA ASP A 74 -0.03 -30.50 -17.89
C ASP A 74 -1.21 -29.90 -17.10
N LEU A 75 -1.04 -29.63 -15.81
CA LEU A 75 -2.05 -28.97 -15.00
C LEU A 75 -2.16 -27.48 -15.30
N MET A 76 -1.05 -26.80 -15.63
CA MET A 76 -1.10 -25.38 -16.01
C MET A 76 -1.93 -25.17 -17.27
N LYS A 77 -1.79 -26.04 -18.27
CA LYS A 77 -2.65 -26.06 -19.46
C LYS A 77 -4.09 -26.39 -19.07
N GLY A 78 -4.33 -27.43 -18.28
CA GLY A 78 -5.68 -27.85 -17.87
C GLY A 78 -6.47 -26.77 -17.12
N PHE A 79 -5.80 -25.96 -16.30
CA PHE A 79 -6.45 -24.85 -15.58
C PHE A 79 -6.37 -23.49 -16.29
N ASN A 80 -5.75 -23.44 -17.48
CA ASN A 80 -5.51 -22.23 -18.26
C ASN A 80 -4.72 -21.15 -17.49
N LEU A 81 -3.66 -21.58 -16.81
CA LEU A 81 -2.85 -20.72 -15.92
C LEU A 81 -1.83 -19.87 -16.66
N TRP A 82 -1.54 -20.17 -17.93
CA TRP A 82 -0.63 -19.38 -18.78
C TRP A 82 -1.13 -17.95 -19.01
N ASP A 83 -2.45 -17.76 -19.01
CA ASP A 83 -3.09 -16.46 -19.25
C ASP A 83 -3.38 -15.67 -17.95
N LEU A 84 -2.95 -16.19 -16.80
CA LEU A 84 -3.22 -15.61 -15.49
C LEU A 84 -1.93 -15.08 -14.86
N SER A 85 -2.00 -13.89 -14.25
CA SER A 85 -0.89 -13.36 -13.46
C SER A 85 -0.55 -14.33 -12.31
N LEU A 86 0.74 -14.66 -12.13
CA LEU A 86 1.24 -15.51 -11.03
C LEU A 86 0.76 -15.04 -9.63
N ASN A 87 0.54 -13.73 -9.47
CA ASN A 87 0.01 -13.11 -8.24
C ASN A 87 -1.40 -13.59 -7.86
N ILE A 88 -2.15 -14.15 -8.82
CA ILE A 88 -3.51 -14.65 -8.63
C ILE A 88 -3.51 -16.07 -8.02
N LEU A 89 -2.41 -16.82 -8.14
CA LEU A 89 -2.28 -18.23 -7.73
C LEU A 89 -1.49 -18.41 -6.43
N CYS A 90 -0.46 -17.59 -6.22
CA CYS A 90 0.26 -17.58 -4.96
C CYS A 90 -0.64 -16.92 -3.90
N ASN A 91 -1.07 -17.70 -2.90
CA ASN A 91 -1.63 -17.15 -1.67
C ASN A 91 -0.75 -15.98 -1.25
N LYS A 92 -1.37 -14.81 -1.08
CA LYS A 92 -0.73 -13.58 -0.64
C LYS A 92 0.41 -13.94 0.32
N VAL A 93 1.67 -13.69 -0.08
CA VAL A 93 2.66 -13.33 0.92
C VAL A 93 2.10 -12.03 1.47
N ASN A 94 1.26 -12.16 2.50
CA ASN A 94 0.74 -11.02 3.22
C ASN A 94 2.01 -10.41 3.78
N ALA A 95 2.48 -9.33 3.14
CA ALA A 95 3.33 -8.35 3.78
C ALA A 95 2.49 -7.77 4.92
N SER A 96 2.42 -8.53 6.01
CA SER A 96 1.82 -8.08 7.25
C SER A 96 2.71 -6.96 7.75
N GLN A 97 2.17 -5.75 7.60
CA GLN A 97 2.69 -4.45 8.04
C GLN A 97 3.88 -3.90 7.25
N PRO A 98 3.95 -2.57 7.04
CA PRO A 98 5.16 -1.92 6.59
C PRO A 98 6.23 -2.14 7.66
N VAL A 99 7.16 -3.06 7.36
CA VAL A 99 8.37 -3.25 8.17
C VAL A 99 9.10 -1.92 8.21
N SER A 100 9.36 -1.38 9.40
CA SER A 100 10.11 -0.13 9.52
C SER A 100 11.49 -0.27 8.85
N GLU A 101 12.00 0.79 8.24
CA GLU A 101 13.35 0.79 7.61
C GLU A 101 14.42 0.24 8.56
N LYS A 102 14.29 0.50 9.86
CA LYS A 102 15.20 -0.05 10.90
C LYS A 102 15.13 -1.58 11.02
N ALA A 103 13.95 -2.18 10.92
CA ALA A 103 13.79 -3.63 10.98
C ALA A 103 14.30 -4.32 9.70
N LEU A 104 14.12 -3.68 8.54
CA LEU A 104 14.66 -4.15 7.27
C LEU A 104 16.20 -4.11 7.26
N GLU A 105 16.81 -3.01 7.70
CA GLU A 105 18.26 -2.90 7.80
C GLU A 105 18.86 -3.89 8.79
N LYS A 106 18.20 -4.12 9.94
CA LYS A 106 18.62 -5.14 10.91
C LYS A 106 18.59 -6.56 10.31
N MET A 107 17.59 -6.85 9.47
CA MET A 107 17.48 -8.14 8.79
C MET A 107 18.55 -8.31 7.69
N LYS A 108 18.81 -7.26 6.89
CA LYS A 108 19.91 -7.26 5.90
C LYS A 108 21.26 -7.50 6.57
N LEU A 109 21.53 -6.82 7.69
CA LEU A 109 22.77 -6.99 8.43
C LEU A 109 22.91 -8.42 8.97
N LYS A 110 21.82 -8.99 9.47
CA LYS A 110 21.78 -10.38 9.95
C LYS A 110 22.07 -11.37 8.82
N LEU A 111 21.47 -11.19 7.64
CA LEU A 111 21.67 -12.07 6.49
C LEU A 111 23.09 -11.98 5.94
N LYS A 112 23.65 -10.77 5.81
CA LYS A 112 25.06 -10.56 5.44
C LYS A 112 26.02 -11.24 6.42
N ARG A 113 25.68 -11.23 7.72
CA ARG A 113 26.48 -11.91 8.75
C ARG A 113 26.33 -13.43 8.72
N MET A 114 25.15 -13.94 8.38
CA MET A 114 24.88 -15.38 8.35
C MET A 114 25.40 -16.08 7.10
N TYR A 115 25.48 -15.36 5.97
CA TYR A 115 25.89 -15.91 4.68
C TYR A 115 26.89 -14.99 3.97
N PRO A 116 28.04 -14.69 4.59
CA PRO A 116 29.01 -13.74 4.04
C PRO A 116 29.44 -14.10 2.61
N ASP A 117 29.63 -15.39 2.34
CA ASP A 117 30.10 -15.91 1.05
C ASP A 117 29.08 -15.67 -0.08
N ILE A 118 27.78 -15.74 0.22
CA ILE A 118 26.70 -15.46 -0.76
C ILE A 118 26.62 -13.97 -1.09
N PHE A 119 26.97 -13.11 -0.14
CA PHE A 119 26.97 -11.65 -0.30
C PHE A 119 28.36 -11.09 -0.62
N SER A 120 29.34 -11.95 -0.87
CA SER A 120 30.65 -11.57 -1.37
C SER A 120 30.51 -10.89 -2.73
N LYS A 121 31.43 -9.97 -3.03
CA LYS A 121 31.54 -9.38 -4.38
C LYS A 121 32.32 -10.29 -5.33
N GLU A 122 32.91 -11.37 -4.82
CA GLU A 122 33.72 -12.33 -5.56
C GLU A 122 32.84 -13.38 -6.24
N LEU A 123 33.37 -13.99 -7.30
CA LEU A 123 32.73 -15.15 -7.94
C LEU A 123 32.90 -16.37 -7.03
N GLY A 124 31.80 -17.06 -6.70
CA GLY A 124 31.84 -18.33 -5.97
C GLY A 124 31.85 -19.53 -6.92
N MET A 125 32.41 -20.66 -6.47
CA MET A 125 32.43 -21.94 -7.20
C MET A 125 31.30 -22.87 -6.71
N CYS A 126 30.56 -23.49 -7.64
CA CYS A 126 29.53 -24.47 -7.29
C CYS A 126 30.13 -25.88 -7.22
N GLU A 127 30.48 -26.34 -6.02
CA GLU A 127 31.04 -27.69 -5.81
C GLU A 127 29.98 -28.80 -5.76
N LYS A 128 28.70 -28.42 -5.67
CA LYS A 128 27.60 -29.35 -5.37
C LYS A 128 27.15 -30.19 -6.56
N ILE A 129 27.42 -29.75 -7.79
CA ILE A 129 26.91 -30.38 -9.01
C ILE A 129 28.04 -30.41 -10.04
N LYS A 130 28.37 -31.60 -10.55
CA LYS A 130 29.20 -31.76 -11.74
C LYS A 130 28.29 -31.93 -12.96
N VAL A 131 28.43 -31.05 -13.94
CA VAL A 131 27.69 -31.13 -15.20
C VAL A 131 28.57 -31.84 -16.23
N LYS A 132 28.06 -32.92 -16.83
CA LYS A 132 28.72 -33.60 -17.94
C LYS A 132 28.02 -33.20 -19.24
N PHE A 133 28.79 -32.71 -20.20
CA PHE A 133 28.31 -32.45 -21.56
C PHE A 133 28.59 -33.68 -22.41
N GLU A 134 27.56 -34.23 -23.05
CA GLU A 134 27.71 -35.34 -24.00
C GLU A 134 27.64 -34.78 -25.42
N LEU A 135 28.63 -35.14 -26.23
CA LEU A 135 28.65 -34.79 -27.65
C LEU A 135 27.61 -35.62 -28.40
N LYS A 136 27.06 -35.05 -29.48
CA LYS A 136 26.21 -35.82 -30.40
C LYS A 136 27.01 -36.95 -31.04
N GLU A 137 26.36 -38.07 -31.32
CA GLU A 137 26.96 -39.16 -32.10
C GLU A 137 27.49 -38.60 -33.44
N ASN A 138 28.74 -38.93 -33.78
CA ASN A 138 29.48 -38.44 -34.95
C ASN A 138 29.87 -36.95 -34.94
N ALA A 139 29.98 -36.31 -33.76
CA ALA A 139 30.53 -34.95 -33.67
C ALA A 139 32.00 -34.92 -34.12
N VAL A 140 32.30 -34.11 -35.15
CA VAL A 140 33.65 -33.92 -35.69
C VAL A 140 34.32 -32.72 -35.00
N PRO A 141 35.57 -32.83 -34.51
CA PRO A 141 36.30 -31.71 -33.94
C PRO A 141 36.44 -30.54 -34.89
N VAL A 142 36.21 -29.32 -34.39
CA VAL A 142 36.38 -28.08 -35.15
C VAL A 142 37.30 -27.14 -34.37
N PHE A 143 38.40 -26.74 -35.02
CA PHE A 143 39.32 -25.73 -34.50
C PHE A 143 39.11 -24.42 -35.24
N LYS A 144 38.57 -23.40 -34.56
CA LYS A 144 38.46 -22.03 -35.11
C LYS A 144 39.45 -21.11 -34.40
N PRO A 145 40.33 -20.41 -35.14
CA PRO A 145 41.28 -19.48 -34.54
C PRO A 145 40.57 -18.31 -33.85
N LYS A 146 41.27 -17.66 -32.91
CA LYS A 146 40.81 -16.44 -32.23
C LYS A 146 40.62 -15.31 -33.24
N TRP A 147 39.66 -14.43 -33.00
CA TRP A 147 39.52 -13.20 -33.80
C TRP A 147 40.63 -12.21 -33.46
N ASN A 148 40.98 -11.36 -34.43
CA ASN A 148 41.91 -10.25 -34.20
C ASN A 148 41.31 -9.29 -33.17
N VAL A 149 42.00 -9.14 -32.04
CA VAL A 149 41.66 -8.18 -30.99
C VAL A 149 42.27 -6.84 -31.39
N LEU A 150 41.50 -5.75 -31.28
CA LEU A 150 42.00 -4.40 -31.51
C LEU A 150 43.17 -4.12 -30.56
N PHE A 151 44.22 -3.47 -31.06
CA PHE A 151 45.45 -3.20 -30.31
C PHE A 151 45.20 -2.56 -28.93
N ALA A 152 44.27 -1.59 -28.87
CA ALA A 152 43.89 -0.90 -27.65
C ALA A 152 43.24 -1.80 -26.57
N ALA A 153 42.70 -2.96 -26.95
CA ALA A 153 42.00 -3.89 -26.05
C ALA A 153 42.86 -5.11 -25.65
N LEU A 154 44.04 -5.31 -26.23
CA LEU A 154 44.90 -6.47 -25.95
C LEU A 154 45.24 -6.60 -24.47
N ASN A 155 45.79 -5.54 -23.88
CA ASN A 155 46.17 -5.51 -22.46
C ASN A 155 44.99 -5.77 -21.52
N GLN A 156 43.78 -5.33 -21.89
CA GLN A 156 42.58 -5.53 -21.08
C GLN A 156 42.10 -6.99 -21.16
N VAL A 157 42.16 -7.57 -22.36
CA VAL A 157 41.79 -8.97 -22.60
C VAL A 157 42.76 -9.92 -21.88
N GLU A 158 44.06 -9.66 -21.97
CA GLU A 158 45.09 -10.47 -21.29
C GLU A 158 44.90 -10.47 -19.78
N LYS A 159 44.72 -9.29 -19.16
CA LYS A 159 44.43 -9.19 -17.72
C LYS A 159 43.15 -9.89 -17.30
N GLU A 160 42.12 -9.88 -18.13
CA GLU A 160 40.87 -10.57 -17.82
C GLU A 160 41.03 -12.10 -17.94
N LEU A 161 41.84 -12.59 -18.88
CA LEU A 161 42.17 -14.01 -18.99
C LEU A 161 42.98 -14.47 -17.77
N GLU A 162 44.01 -13.72 -17.38
CA GLU A 162 44.78 -13.96 -16.15
C GLU A 162 43.87 -14.00 -14.92
N ARG A 163 42.97 -13.02 -14.78
CA ARG A 163 41.99 -12.98 -13.67
C ARG A 163 41.07 -14.20 -13.65
N LEU A 164 40.69 -14.72 -14.82
CA LEU A 164 39.82 -15.90 -14.92
C LEU A 164 40.57 -17.20 -14.63
N GLU A 165 41.87 -17.28 -14.99
CA GLU A 165 42.77 -18.36 -14.59
C GLU A 165 42.99 -18.36 -13.07
N ASP A 166 43.27 -17.19 -12.48
CA ASP A 166 43.45 -17.02 -11.03
C ASP A 166 42.19 -17.39 -10.23
N LEU A 167 41.00 -17.21 -10.82
CA LEU A 167 39.72 -17.59 -10.21
C LEU A 167 39.30 -19.03 -10.49
N GLU A 168 40.17 -19.83 -11.13
CA GLU A 168 39.90 -21.22 -11.52
C GLU A 168 38.63 -21.38 -12.39
N VAL A 169 38.25 -20.33 -13.13
CA VAL A 169 37.10 -20.35 -14.05
C VAL A 169 37.50 -20.99 -15.39
N ILE A 170 38.75 -20.74 -15.82
CA ILE A 170 39.36 -21.33 -17.00
C ILE A 170 40.75 -21.85 -16.63
N GLU A 171 41.27 -22.77 -17.42
CA GLU A 171 42.64 -23.25 -17.32
C GLU A 171 43.34 -23.15 -18.67
N LYS A 172 44.64 -22.89 -18.66
CA LYS A 172 45.45 -22.86 -19.87
C LYS A 172 45.70 -24.29 -20.36
N VAL A 173 45.40 -24.54 -21.63
CA VAL A 173 45.69 -25.81 -22.30
C VAL A 173 46.66 -25.59 -23.46
N ASP A 174 47.68 -26.43 -23.58
CA ASP A 174 48.69 -26.32 -24.64
C ASP A 174 48.15 -26.79 -26.01
N TYR A 175 47.20 -27.72 -26.01
CA TYR A 175 46.61 -28.29 -27.22
C TYR A 175 45.14 -28.67 -27.01
N SER A 176 44.30 -28.43 -28.03
CA SER A 176 42.92 -28.89 -28.09
C SER A 176 42.50 -29.14 -29.54
N GLU A 177 41.88 -30.28 -29.81
CA GLU A 177 41.24 -30.57 -31.12
C GLU A 177 39.97 -29.72 -31.34
N TRP A 178 39.44 -29.13 -30.26
CA TRP A 178 38.23 -28.31 -30.25
C TRP A 178 38.57 -26.89 -29.85
N ALA A 179 38.32 -25.92 -30.74
CA ALA A 179 38.46 -24.50 -30.42
C ALA A 179 37.27 -23.72 -30.97
N ALA A 180 36.55 -23.05 -30.07
CA ALA A 180 35.54 -22.08 -30.44
C ALA A 180 36.17 -20.68 -30.48
N THR A 181 35.79 -19.88 -31.47
CA THR A 181 36.16 -18.48 -31.52
C THR A 181 35.66 -17.76 -30.27
N THR A 182 36.56 -17.14 -29.53
CA THR A 182 36.23 -16.21 -28.46
C THR A 182 35.91 -14.83 -29.05
N VAL A 183 34.80 -14.25 -28.61
CA VAL A 183 34.38 -12.89 -28.98
C VAL A 183 34.49 -12.01 -27.75
N TYR A 184 35.31 -10.97 -27.85
CA TYR A 184 35.49 -10.01 -26.78
C TYR A 184 34.45 -8.91 -26.92
N ILE A 185 33.48 -8.92 -26.01
CA ILE A 185 32.46 -7.88 -25.93
C ILE A 185 32.71 -7.13 -24.62
N LYS A 186 33.10 -5.86 -24.72
CA LYS A 186 33.14 -4.96 -23.55
C LYS A 186 31.72 -4.83 -23.03
N LYS A 187 31.36 -5.65 -22.04
CA LYS A 187 30.08 -5.52 -21.34
C LYS A 187 30.09 -4.18 -20.62
N LYS A 188 29.11 -3.35 -20.93
CA LYS A 188 28.74 -2.21 -20.07
C LYS A 188 28.53 -2.83 -18.69
N ASN A 189 29.27 -2.41 -17.67
CA ASN A 189 28.81 -2.62 -16.30
C ASN A 189 27.36 -2.10 -16.21
N ASN A 190 26.61 -2.38 -15.14
CA ASN A 190 25.29 -1.75 -14.97
C ASN A 190 25.33 -0.20 -14.94
N GLU A 191 26.49 0.40 -15.14
CA GLU A 191 26.68 1.71 -15.76
C GLU A 191 26.77 1.55 -17.28
N LYS A 192 25.66 1.86 -17.96
CA LYS A 192 25.60 2.07 -19.42
C LYS A 192 26.96 2.59 -19.92
N SER A 193 27.63 1.94 -20.89
CA SER A 193 28.61 2.68 -21.69
C SER A 193 27.84 3.82 -22.31
N ASN A 194 28.08 4.97 -21.74
CA ASN A 194 27.87 6.20 -22.41
C ASN A 194 29.03 6.30 -23.38
N SER A 195 28.77 6.67 -24.63
CA SER A 195 29.79 7.32 -25.45
C SER A 195 30.48 8.46 -24.67
N HIS A 196 29.80 9.04 -23.67
CA HIS A 196 30.37 10.02 -22.75
C HIS A 196 31.65 9.55 -22.03
N THR A 197 31.80 8.28 -21.59
CA THR A 197 33.00 7.88 -20.83
C THR A 197 34.27 7.81 -21.69
N GLU A 198 34.15 7.47 -22.98
CA GLU A 198 35.31 7.48 -23.90
C GLU A 198 35.76 8.90 -24.21
N TRP A 199 34.80 9.81 -24.47
CA TRP A 199 35.11 11.22 -24.67
C TRP A 199 35.59 11.90 -23.37
N GLU A 200 35.09 11.51 -22.21
CA GLU A 200 35.56 12.03 -20.91
C GLU A 200 37.05 11.73 -20.71
N GLU A 201 37.50 10.50 -21.00
CA GLU A 201 38.92 10.12 -20.94
C GLU A 201 39.75 10.90 -21.96
N VAL A 202 39.32 10.97 -23.22
CA VAL A 202 40.03 11.72 -24.27
C VAL A 202 40.15 13.20 -23.92
N LEU A 203 39.05 13.84 -23.53
CA LEU A 203 39.01 15.26 -23.19
C LEU A 203 39.75 15.58 -21.89
N SER A 204 39.92 14.61 -20.99
CA SER A 204 40.72 14.81 -19.77
C SER A 204 42.21 14.98 -20.05
N GLY A 205 42.69 14.51 -21.20
CA GLY A 205 44.08 14.66 -21.64
C GLY A 205 44.40 16.01 -22.29
N TYR A 206 43.40 16.83 -22.62
CA TYR A 206 43.60 18.12 -23.29
C TYR A 206 43.97 19.22 -22.30
N SER A 207 44.88 20.10 -22.70
CA SER A 207 45.14 21.34 -21.98
C SER A 207 43.97 22.33 -22.11
N ARG A 208 43.94 23.35 -21.24
CA ARG A 208 42.90 24.40 -21.29
C ARG A 208 42.85 25.12 -22.64
N ARG A 209 44.02 25.37 -23.26
CA ARG A 209 44.11 26.08 -24.54
C ARG A 209 43.57 25.23 -25.68
N GLU A 210 43.94 23.95 -25.72
CA GLU A 210 43.45 23.01 -26.75
C GLU A 210 41.94 22.78 -26.63
N LEU A 211 41.41 22.70 -25.40
CA LEU A 211 39.95 22.63 -25.19
C LEU A 211 39.24 23.88 -25.69
N GLU A 212 39.78 25.07 -25.43
CA GLU A 212 39.17 26.32 -25.91
C GLU A 212 39.22 26.43 -27.43
N GLU A 213 40.35 26.10 -28.06
CA GLU A 213 40.48 26.12 -29.52
C GLU A 213 39.53 25.13 -30.20
N LEU A 214 39.36 23.94 -29.63
CA LEU A 214 38.35 22.98 -30.05
C LEU A 214 36.95 23.60 -29.99
N TRP A 215 36.58 24.18 -28.85
CA TRP A 215 35.24 24.75 -28.66
C TRP A 215 34.99 26.02 -29.47
N GLN A 216 35.99 26.82 -29.79
CA GLN A 216 35.87 27.94 -30.73
C GLN A 216 35.47 27.46 -32.13
N ASN A 217 36.09 26.38 -32.60
CA ASN A 217 35.77 25.80 -33.91
C ASN A 217 34.40 25.13 -33.89
N LEU A 218 34.05 24.42 -32.82
CA LEU A 218 32.72 23.81 -32.67
C LEU A 218 31.61 24.85 -32.53
N LEU A 219 31.87 25.97 -31.87
CA LEU A 219 30.93 27.10 -31.79
C LEU A 219 30.63 27.65 -33.18
N LYS A 220 31.65 27.87 -34.03
CA LYS A 220 31.43 28.30 -35.43
C LYS A 220 30.56 27.31 -36.21
N ILE A 221 30.81 26.01 -36.03
CA ILE A 221 30.00 24.95 -36.65
C ILE A 221 28.57 25.02 -36.12
N ALA A 222 28.37 25.10 -34.80
CA ALA A 222 27.07 25.22 -34.18
C ALA A 222 26.29 26.42 -34.71
N THR A 223 26.91 27.62 -34.76
CA THR A 223 26.29 28.83 -35.29
C THR A 223 25.90 28.68 -36.76
N SER A 224 26.73 28.04 -37.59
CA SER A 224 26.38 27.78 -39.00
C SER A 224 25.18 26.82 -39.15
N LEU A 225 25.09 25.79 -38.30
CA LEU A 225 23.96 24.86 -38.26
C LEU A 225 22.68 25.56 -37.79
N LEU A 226 22.80 26.49 -36.84
CA LEU A 226 21.69 27.28 -36.30
C LEU A 226 21.15 28.29 -37.34
N LEU A 227 22.02 29.01 -38.04
CA LEU A 227 21.62 29.88 -39.16
C LEU A 227 20.96 29.08 -40.30
N GLY A 228 21.42 27.83 -40.50
CA GLY A 228 20.79 26.89 -41.41
C GLY A 228 19.37 26.48 -41.01
N LEU A 229 19.00 26.58 -39.73
CA LEU A 229 17.63 26.31 -39.24
C LEU A 229 16.69 27.53 -39.40
N GLU A 230 17.23 28.74 -39.33
CA GLU A 230 16.45 29.98 -39.47
C GLU A 230 16.18 30.34 -40.93
N SER A 231 17.12 30.05 -41.83
CA SER A 231 17.00 30.33 -43.27
C SER A 231 16.11 29.32 -44.02
N SER A 232 15.67 28.26 -43.33
CA SER A 232 15.12 27.06 -43.95
C SER A 232 13.60 26.94 -43.80
N HIS A 233 12.86 27.99 -44.14
CA HIS A 233 11.38 27.94 -44.20
C HIS A 233 10.84 26.99 -45.30
N ASP A 234 11.69 26.53 -46.23
CA ASP A 234 11.37 25.64 -47.36
C ASP A 234 12.23 24.35 -47.44
N SER A 235 12.98 24.01 -46.38
CA SER A 235 13.88 22.85 -46.39
C SER A 235 13.17 21.50 -46.27
N SER A 236 13.78 20.47 -46.86
CA SER A 236 13.28 19.10 -46.77
C SER A 236 13.37 18.56 -45.33
N GLN A 237 12.40 17.74 -44.92
CA GLN A 237 12.38 17.11 -43.59
C GLN A 237 13.68 16.32 -43.28
N GLU A 238 14.34 15.82 -44.32
CA GLU A 238 15.61 15.10 -44.23
C GLU A 238 16.81 15.99 -43.88
N GLU A 239 16.84 17.24 -44.36
CA GLU A 239 17.90 18.21 -44.03
C GLU A 239 17.80 18.65 -42.58
N MET A 240 16.60 18.95 -42.11
CA MET A 240 16.33 19.25 -40.69
C MET A 240 16.79 18.11 -39.77
N GLU A 241 16.55 16.86 -40.15
CA GLU A 241 16.95 15.71 -39.34
C GLU A 241 18.48 15.50 -39.33
N LYS A 242 19.19 15.85 -40.42
CA LYS A 242 20.66 15.89 -40.44
C LYS A 242 21.21 16.96 -39.51
N VAL A 243 20.58 18.14 -39.47
CA VAL A 243 20.96 19.21 -38.53
C VAL A 243 20.74 18.76 -37.08
N PHE A 244 19.59 18.14 -36.76
CA PHE A 244 19.30 17.63 -35.42
C PHE A 244 20.31 16.59 -34.96
N LYS A 245 20.68 15.64 -35.83
CA LYS A 245 21.73 14.65 -35.53
C LYS A 245 23.09 15.29 -35.28
N SER A 246 23.43 16.33 -36.04
CA SER A 246 24.70 17.06 -35.88
C SER A 246 24.75 17.80 -34.55
N LEU A 247 23.66 18.46 -34.17
CA LEU A 247 23.52 19.08 -32.86
C LEU A 247 23.55 18.05 -31.73
N ASP A 248 22.93 16.87 -31.90
CA ASP A 248 23.00 15.78 -30.92
C ASP A 248 24.45 15.32 -30.66
N CYS A 249 25.27 15.21 -31.71
CA CYS A 249 26.70 14.90 -31.56
C CYS A 249 27.44 15.97 -30.76
N LEU A 250 27.17 17.26 -31.03
CA LEU A 250 27.76 18.38 -30.28
C LEU A 250 27.38 18.33 -28.80
N ILE A 251 26.12 18.00 -28.48
CA ILE A 251 25.65 17.86 -27.08
C ILE A 251 26.39 16.73 -26.37
N VAL A 252 26.62 15.60 -27.04
CA VAL A 252 27.32 14.45 -26.43
C VAL A 252 28.73 14.86 -26.01
N LEU A 253 29.44 15.58 -26.88
CA LEU A 253 30.78 16.09 -26.62
C LEU A 253 30.78 17.21 -25.57
N ALA A 254 29.80 18.11 -25.61
CA ALA A 254 29.59 19.15 -24.61
C ALA A 254 29.38 18.55 -23.23
N THR A 255 28.50 17.55 -23.12
CA THR A 255 28.21 16.87 -21.86
C THR A 255 29.46 16.19 -21.31
N ALA A 256 30.21 15.49 -22.17
CA ALA A 256 31.48 14.86 -21.76
C ALA A 256 32.50 15.90 -21.27
N THR A 257 32.61 17.06 -21.94
CA THR A 257 33.50 18.16 -21.52
C THR A 257 33.10 18.73 -20.16
N VAL A 258 31.80 18.94 -19.94
CA VAL A 258 31.26 19.45 -18.67
C VAL A 258 31.53 18.45 -17.53
N VAL A 259 31.45 17.15 -17.80
CA VAL A 259 31.70 16.12 -16.78
C VAL A 259 33.20 15.98 -16.48
N SER A 260 34.06 15.98 -17.50
CA SER A 260 35.50 15.77 -17.35
C SER A 260 36.22 16.95 -16.70
N ASN A 261 35.81 18.19 -17.01
CA ASN A 261 36.53 19.37 -16.56
C ASN A 261 36.13 19.80 -15.15
N LYS A 262 37.00 19.66 -14.15
CA LYS A 262 36.61 19.70 -12.73
C LYS A 262 36.01 21.04 -12.25
N LEU A 263 36.44 22.21 -12.75
CA LEU A 263 35.93 23.50 -12.24
C LEU A 263 35.78 24.63 -13.27
N GLN A 264 36.38 24.52 -14.46
CA GLN A 264 36.30 25.59 -15.45
C GLN A 264 35.62 25.09 -16.72
N ILE A 265 34.91 25.97 -17.40
CA ILE A 265 34.27 25.66 -18.68
C ILE A 265 34.92 26.55 -19.74
N PRO A 266 35.30 25.99 -20.91
CA PRO A 266 35.74 26.78 -22.06
C PRO A 266 34.71 27.88 -22.37
N PRO A 267 35.08 29.17 -22.41
CA PRO A 267 34.15 30.26 -22.72
C PRO A 267 33.29 30.00 -23.96
N SER A 268 33.88 29.45 -25.02
CA SER A 268 33.15 29.11 -26.26
C SER A 268 32.10 28.02 -26.08
N LEU A 269 32.31 27.07 -25.15
CA LEU A 269 31.30 26.06 -24.79
C LEU A 269 30.15 26.70 -24.01
N LEU A 270 30.43 27.65 -23.12
CA LEU A 270 29.38 28.36 -22.39
C LEU A 270 28.53 29.19 -23.35
N GLU A 271 29.16 29.95 -24.25
CA GLU A 271 28.47 30.74 -25.28
C GLU A 271 27.58 29.86 -26.16
N MET A 272 28.11 28.73 -26.67
CA MET A 272 27.30 27.76 -27.41
C MET A 272 26.13 27.25 -26.58
N SER A 273 26.34 26.95 -25.30
CA SER A 273 25.30 26.42 -24.42
C SER A 273 24.18 27.44 -24.17
N ILE A 274 24.50 28.74 -24.11
CA ILE A 274 23.53 29.83 -24.01
C ILE A 274 22.69 29.91 -25.29
N LEU A 275 23.32 29.90 -26.47
CA LEU A 275 22.60 29.89 -27.75
C LEU A 275 21.64 28.70 -27.88
N LEU A 276 22.08 27.50 -27.49
CA LEU A 276 21.23 26.31 -27.51
C LEU A 276 20.10 26.38 -26.48
N HIS A 277 20.33 27.04 -25.34
CA HIS A 277 19.31 27.23 -24.31
C HIS A 277 18.21 28.19 -24.75
N ASP A 278 18.56 29.28 -25.44
CA ASP A 278 17.60 30.22 -26.03
C ASP A 278 16.71 29.54 -27.09
N LEU A 279 17.28 28.60 -27.86
CA LEU A 279 16.54 27.84 -28.87
C LEU A 279 15.61 26.76 -28.29
N LEU A 280 15.84 26.30 -27.06
CA LEU A 280 15.20 25.10 -26.50
C LEU A 280 13.67 25.10 -26.64
N LEU A 281 13.03 26.24 -26.38
CA LEU A 281 11.58 26.37 -26.42
C LEU A 281 11.03 26.60 -27.84
N SER A 282 11.85 27.15 -28.73
CA SER A 282 11.49 27.49 -30.12
C SER A 282 11.55 26.30 -31.08
N LEU A 283 12.25 25.22 -30.70
CA LEU A 283 12.33 23.99 -31.51
C LEU A 283 10.93 23.38 -31.76
N PRO A 284 10.69 22.74 -32.92
CA PRO A 284 9.42 22.09 -33.21
C PRO A 284 9.20 20.85 -32.33
N ASP A 285 7.94 20.40 -32.20
CA ASP A 285 7.60 19.20 -31.43
C ASP A 285 8.17 17.90 -32.02
N THR A 286 8.48 17.89 -33.31
CA THR A 286 9.21 16.78 -33.97
C THR A 286 10.62 16.59 -33.42
N ALA A 287 11.21 17.62 -32.80
CA ALA A 287 12.55 17.60 -32.22
C ALA A 287 12.56 17.21 -30.71
N ASP A 288 11.56 16.47 -30.22
CA ASP A 288 11.42 16.09 -28.80
C ASP A 288 12.68 15.41 -28.21
N ASN A 289 13.38 14.59 -28.99
CA ASN A 289 14.65 13.96 -28.57
C ASN A 289 15.77 14.98 -28.39
N LEU A 290 15.90 15.93 -29.33
CA LEU A 290 16.92 16.99 -29.29
C LEU A 290 16.66 17.93 -28.10
N LYS A 291 15.42 18.38 -27.91
CA LYS A 291 15.00 19.17 -26.73
C LYS A 291 15.37 18.46 -25.42
N ASN A 292 15.12 17.16 -25.34
CA ASN A 292 15.46 16.36 -24.16
C ASN A 292 16.98 16.25 -23.94
N ASN A 293 17.79 16.24 -25.00
CA ASN A 293 19.24 16.19 -24.90
C ASN A 293 19.82 17.57 -24.52
N PHE A 294 19.29 18.67 -25.07
CA PHE A 294 19.57 20.04 -24.63
C PHE A 294 19.35 20.17 -23.12
N SER A 295 18.14 19.81 -22.66
CA SER A 295 17.78 19.82 -21.23
C SER A 295 18.78 19.05 -20.37
N LYS A 296 19.21 17.84 -20.79
CA LYS A 296 20.17 17.03 -20.01
C LYS A 296 21.55 17.68 -19.92
N LEU A 297 22.02 18.35 -20.98
CA LEU A 297 23.28 19.10 -20.93
C LEU A 297 23.18 20.19 -19.88
N PHE A 298 22.13 21.00 -19.91
CA PHE A 298 21.92 22.09 -18.96
C PHE A 298 21.71 21.58 -17.52
N GLU A 299 21.02 20.45 -17.34
CA GLU A 299 20.94 19.74 -16.06
C GLU A 299 22.34 19.30 -15.56
N THR A 300 23.25 18.94 -16.47
CA THR A 300 24.62 18.54 -16.13
C THR A 300 25.44 19.74 -15.66
N PHE A 301 25.32 20.90 -16.31
CA PHE A 301 25.89 22.16 -15.80
C PHE A 301 25.45 22.42 -14.36
N TRP A 302 24.16 22.22 -14.08
CA TRP A 302 23.61 22.47 -12.76
C TRP A 302 24.08 21.48 -11.70
N THR A 303 23.96 20.18 -11.99
CA THR A 303 24.28 19.08 -11.05
C THR A 303 25.78 18.94 -10.78
N LYS A 304 26.63 19.38 -11.70
CA LYS A 304 28.10 19.45 -11.52
C LYS A 304 28.58 20.81 -11.01
N GLU A 305 27.66 21.70 -10.66
CA GLU A 305 27.91 23.02 -10.07
C GLU A 305 28.88 23.89 -10.87
N LYS A 306 28.71 23.92 -12.19
CA LYS A 306 29.62 24.63 -13.08
C LYS A 306 29.38 26.13 -13.11
N PRO A 307 30.44 26.95 -13.28
CA PRO A 307 30.29 28.38 -13.56
C PRO A 307 29.43 28.62 -14.82
N GLY A 308 28.56 29.62 -14.81
CA GLY A 308 27.68 29.94 -15.93
C GLY A 308 26.39 29.12 -15.99
N ARG A 309 26.14 28.20 -15.04
CA ARG A 309 24.89 27.41 -14.98
C ARG A 309 23.64 28.29 -14.85
N GLU A 310 23.77 29.46 -14.24
CA GLU A 310 22.76 30.51 -14.09
C GLU A 310 22.26 31.10 -15.42
N TYR A 311 22.98 30.92 -16.52
CA TYR A 311 22.53 31.37 -17.83
C TYR A 311 21.69 30.31 -18.57
N VAL A 312 21.69 29.05 -18.10
CA VAL A 312 21.07 27.91 -18.83
C VAL A 312 19.97 27.19 -18.04
N PHE A 313 19.34 27.83 -17.04
CA PHE A 313 18.35 27.15 -16.19
C PHE A 313 16.88 27.48 -16.51
N GLU A 314 16.54 28.71 -16.93
CA GLU A 314 15.12 29.13 -16.99
C GLU A 314 14.31 28.37 -18.04
N ASN A 315 14.77 28.34 -19.30
CA ASN A 315 14.14 27.53 -20.35
C ASN A 315 14.19 26.02 -20.05
N THR A 316 15.23 25.56 -19.33
CA THR A 316 15.34 24.18 -18.85
C THR A 316 14.23 23.85 -17.85
N LEU A 317 13.95 24.75 -16.89
CA LEU A 317 12.82 24.61 -15.98
C LEU A 317 11.50 24.62 -16.75
N HIS A 318 11.31 25.58 -17.64
CA HIS A 318 10.11 25.71 -18.47
C HIS A 318 9.81 24.40 -19.24
N TYR A 319 10.82 23.86 -19.95
CA TYR A 319 10.72 22.58 -20.65
C TYR A 319 10.37 21.42 -19.70
N LEU A 320 11.05 21.30 -18.55
CA LEU A 320 10.79 20.21 -17.61
C LEU A 320 9.40 20.31 -16.97
N PHE A 321 8.86 21.50 -16.74
CA PHE A 321 7.47 21.68 -16.32
C PHE A 321 6.51 21.22 -17.41
N GLN A 322 6.68 21.66 -18.66
CA GLN A 322 5.86 21.22 -19.80
C GLN A 322 5.87 19.68 -19.95
N VAL A 323 7.05 19.06 -19.90
CA VAL A 323 7.18 17.59 -20.00
C VAL A 323 6.47 16.87 -18.85
N ASN A 324 6.50 17.43 -17.64
CA ASN A 324 5.85 16.82 -16.49
C ASN A 324 4.33 17.03 -16.44
N LEU A 325 3.81 18.06 -17.14
CA LEU A 325 2.38 18.29 -17.32
C LEU A 325 1.75 17.33 -18.34
N LYS A 326 2.50 16.88 -19.37
CA LYS A 326 2.04 15.87 -20.35
C LYS A 326 1.54 14.60 -19.64
N SER A 327 0.49 13.96 -20.19
CA SER A 327 -0.21 12.81 -19.59
C SER A 327 0.66 11.57 -19.34
N LYS A 328 1.75 11.42 -20.12
CA LYS A 328 2.72 10.32 -20.03
C LYS A 328 3.90 10.60 -19.07
N SER A 329 3.83 11.63 -18.23
CA SER A 329 4.98 12.02 -17.39
C SER A 329 5.38 10.92 -16.41
N THR A 330 6.67 10.67 -16.28
CA THR A 330 7.21 9.57 -15.44
C THR A 330 7.72 10.08 -14.10
N LEU A 331 8.01 9.18 -13.16
CA LEU A 331 8.69 9.54 -11.92
C LEU A 331 10.13 10.06 -12.20
N LYS A 332 10.78 9.51 -13.23
CA LYS A 332 12.13 9.90 -13.64
C LYS A 332 12.21 11.36 -14.09
N THR A 333 11.25 11.82 -14.89
CA THR A 333 11.20 13.22 -15.34
C THR A 333 10.91 14.19 -14.19
N MET A 334 10.13 13.77 -13.19
CA MET A 334 9.86 14.60 -12.01
C MET A 334 11.10 14.72 -11.11
N LYS A 335 11.88 13.64 -10.98
CA LYS A 335 13.14 13.65 -10.25
C LYS A 335 14.18 14.57 -10.88
N ARG A 336 14.21 14.68 -12.23
CA ARG A 336 15.06 15.66 -12.94
C ARG A 336 14.73 17.09 -12.53
N LEU A 337 13.45 17.46 -12.57
CA LEU A 337 13.01 18.79 -12.11
C LEU A 337 13.39 19.06 -10.64
N TRP A 338 13.23 18.07 -9.76
CA TRP A 338 13.63 18.19 -8.35
C TRP A 338 15.16 18.31 -8.15
N GLN A 339 15.97 17.76 -9.05
CA GLN A 339 17.44 17.92 -8.98
C GLN A 339 17.85 19.38 -9.19
N LEU A 340 17.07 20.15 -9.97
CA LEU A 340 17.28 21.58 -10.22
C LEU A 340 16.71 22.49 -9.13
N ARG A 341 16.31 21.97 -7.97
CA ARG A 341 15.67 22.78 -6.90
C ARG A 341 16.49 23.95 -6.39
N SER A 342 17.83 23.89 -6.47
CA SER A 342 18.69 25.02 -6.10
C SER A 342 18.65 26.17 -7.12
N ALA A 343 18.06 25.96 -8.30
CA ALA A 343 17.81 27.00 -9.31
C ALA A 343 16.55 27.83 -9.00
N PHE A 344 15.60 27.28 -8.26
CA PHE A 344 14.30 27.94 -8.04
C PHE A 344 14.43 29.36 -7.46
N PRO A 345 15.34 29.64 -6.50
CA PRO A 345 15.51 31.01 -5.98
C PRO A 345 15.99 32.04 -7.02
N LEU A 346 16.50 31.60 -8.18
CA LEU A 346 16.94 32.50 -9.25
C LEU A 346 15.81 32.92 -10.20
N ILE A 347 14.61 32.33 -10.06
CA ILE A 347 13.45 32.69 -10.89
C ILE A 347 13.07 34.14 -10.58
N LYS A 348 13.03 34.99 -11.62
CA LYS A 348 12.68 36.41 -11.51
C LYS A 348 11.16 36.60 -11.52
N PHE A 349 10.52 36.36 -10.38
CA PHE A 349 9.06 36.47 -10.28
C PHE A 349 8.49 37.86 -10.55
N ASP A 350 9.28 38.92 -10.54
CA ASP A 350 8.81 40.27 -10.83
C ASP A 350 8.97 40.65 -12.33
N ASP A 351 9.68 39.82 -13.10
CA ASP A 351 9.94 40.05 -14.52
C ASP A 351 8.79 39.49 -15.39
N PRO A 352 8.33 40.24 -16.42
CA PRO A 352 7.37 39.74 -17.41
C PRO A 352 7.87 38.50 -18.18
N SER A 353 9.18 38.33 -18.36
CA SER A 353 9.77 37.19 -19.08
C SER A 353 9.46 35.85 -18.42
N SER A 354 9.35 35.79 -17.09
CA SER A 354 9.01 34.56 -16.36
C SER A 354 7.49 34.25 -16.33
N GLN A 355 6.65 35.00 -17.06
CA GLN A 355 5.19 34.85 -17.00
C GLN A 355 4.71 33.47 -17.48
N ASP A 356 5.30 32.91 -18.54
CA ASP A 356 4.94 31.59 -19.03
C ASP A 356 5.31 30.48 -18.03
N LEU A 357 6.48 30.61 -17.38
CA LEU A 357 6.88 29.69 -16.32
C LEU A 357 5.93 29.77 -15.12
N LYS A 358 5.49 30.97 -14.72
CA LYS A 358 4.47 31.15 -13.67
C LYS A 358 3.16 30.46 -14.05
N ASN A 359 2.72 30.59 -15.30
CA ASN A 359 1.51 29.92 -15.81
C ASN A 359 1.64 28.39 -15.71
N LEU A 360 2.78 27.82 -16.13
CA LEU A 360 3.04 26.38 -16.01
C LEU A 360 3.06 25.89 -14.55
N ILE A 361 3.60 26.68 -13.61
CA ILE A 361 3.56 26.36 -12.19
C ILE A 361 2.11 26.34 -11.68
N CYS A 362 1.29 27.32 -12.07
CA CYS A 362 -0.13 27.36 -11.76
C CYS A 362 -0.90 26.16 -12.34
N GLU A 363 -0.65 25.78 -13.59
CA GLU A 363 -1.22 24.57 -14.20
C GLU A 363 -0.81 23.30 -13.45
N SER A 364 0.44 23.25 -12.98
CA SER A 364 0.98 22.12 -12.20
C SER A 364 0.26 21.92 -10.86
N LEU A 365 -0.30 22.97 -10.27
CA LEU A 365 -1.11 22.89 -9.05
C LEU A 365 -2.46 22.19 -9.26
N VAL A 366 -2.94 22.13 -10.50
CA VAL A 366 -4.25 21.54 -10.85
C VAL A 366 -4.08 20.20 -11.58
N SER A 367 -2.90 19.93 -12.13
CA SER A 367 -2.63 18.75 -12.94
C SER A 367 -2.47 17.44 -12.14
N PRO A 368 -3.29 16.40 -12.40
CA PRO A 368 -3.13 15.06 -11.82
C PRO A 368 -1.79 14.41 -12.14
N SER A 369 -1.20 14.64 -13.31
CA SER A 369 0.07 14.02 -13.72
C SER A 369 1.25 14.53 -12.87
N PHE A 370 1.16 15.77 -12.41
CA PHE A 370 2.18 16.43 -11.59
C PHE A 370 2.06 16.04 -10.11
N MET A 371 0.87 16.21 -9.56
CA MET A 371 0.60 16.19 -8.11
C MET A 371 0.30 14.80 -7.53
N LYS A 372 0.07 13.78 -8.38
CA LYS A 372 0.06 12.37 -7.93
C LYS A 372 1.41 11.92 -7.35
N LYS A 373 2.52 12.54 -7.79
CA LYS A 373 3.89 12.19 -7.39
C LYS A 373 4.31 13.03 -6.19
N GLU A 374 4.96 12.42 -5.20
CA GLU A 374 5.43 13.15 -4.03
C GLU A 374 6.47 14.21 -4.37
N GLU A 375 7.35 13.96 -5.34
CA GLU A 375 8.34 14.91 -5.82
C GLU A 375 7.69 16.16 -6.41
N GLY A 376 6.57 16.04 -7.11
CA GLY A 376 5.83 17.19 -7.64
C GLY A 376 5.31 18.11 -6.53
N VAL A 377 4.73 17.50 -5.48
CA VAL A 377 4.30 18.22 -4.27
C VAL A 377 5.48 18.94 -3.59
N ARG A 378 6.67 18.32 -3.58
CA ARG A 378 7.89 18.95 -3.03
C ARG A 378 8.37 20.11 -3.88
N VAL A 379 8.40 19.96 -5.21
CA VAL A 379 8.77 21.03 -6.16
C VAL A 379 7.89 22.26 -5.91
N LEU A 380 6.57 22.10 -5.93
CA LEU A 380 5.63 23.20 -5.76
C LEU A 380 5.77 23.86 -4.38
N GLY A 381 5.86 23.05 -3.31
CA GLY A 381 6.06 23.57 -1.95
C GLY A 381 7.39 24.30 -1.74
N SER A 382 8.41 24.06 -2.58
CA SER A 382 9.69 24.76 -2.53
C SER A 382 9.74 26.03 -3.40
N ILE A 383 8.86 26.17 -4.38
CA ILE A 383 8.78 27.33 -5.27
C ILE A 383 7.88 28.42 -4.68
N LEU A 384 6.71 28.04 -4.16
CA LEU A 384 5.72 28.99 -3.63
C LEU A 384 6.28 29.99 -2.61
N PRO A 385 7.15 29.64 -1.64
CA PRO A 385 7.63 30.61 -0.66
C PRO A 385 8.62 31.65 -1.21
N LEU A 386 9.06 31.53 -2.47
CA LEU A 386 10.10 32.39 -3.04
C LEU A 386 9.60 33.80 -3.39
N ASN A 387 8.29 33.95 -3.66
CA ASN A 387 7.66 35.25 -3.90
C ASN A 387 6.23 35.23 -3.33
N LEU A 388 5.96 36.17 -2.41
CA LEU A 388 4.70 36.18 -1.66
C LEU A 388 3.49 36.59 -2.51
N ASP A 389 3.67 37.46 -3.51
CA ASP A 389 2.58 37.87 -4.38
C ASP A 389 2.21 36.74 -5.35
N PHE A 390 3.21 36.05 -5.90
CA PHE A 390 2.98 34.84 -6.68
C PHE A 390 2.35 33.72 -5.85
N MET A 391 2.72 33.60 -4.57
CA MET A 391 2.06 32.65 -3.66
C MET A 391 0.56 32.96 -3.49
N LYS A 392 0.16 34.23 -3.40
CA LYS A 392 -1.26 34.61 -3.38
C LYS A 392 -1.97 34.19 -4.67
N THR A 393 -1.34 34.39 -5.83
CA THR A 393 -1.88 33.91 -7.11
C THR A 393 -2.07 32.38 -7.10
N CYS A 394 -1.07 31.63 -6.64
CA CYS A 394 -1.15 30.18 -6.50
C CYS A 394 -2.25 29.75 -5.52
N HIS A 395 -2.42 30.47 -4.41
CA HIS A 395 -3.47 30.21 -3.42
C HIS A 395 -4.87 30.35 -4.03
N GLU A 396 -5.11 31.40 -4.82
CA GLU A 396 -6.37 31.60 -5.54
C GLU A 396 -6.62 30.53 -6.61
N VAL A 397 -5.59 30.08 -7.33
CA VAL A 397 -5.69 28.94 -8.24
C VAL A 397 -6.11 27.67 -7.49
N ILE A 398 -5.47 27.38 -6.35
CA ILE A 398 -5.82 26.22 -5.52
C ILE A 398 -7.29 26.32 -5.09
N LYS A 399 -7.74 27.46 -4.56
CA LYS A 399 -9.13 27.65 -4.11
C LYS A 399 -10.14 27.41 -5.21
N LYS A 400 -9.94 28.02 -6.39
CA LYS A 400 -10.83 27.85 -7.55
C LYS A 400 -10.86 26.39 -8.04
N SER A 401 -9.75 25.66 -7.88
CA SER A 401 -9.63 24.27 -8.32
C SER A 401 -10.25 23.23 -7.38
N LEU A 402 -10.55 23.57 -6.10
CA LEU A 402 -11.00 22.59 -5.10
C LEU A 402 -12.28 21.83 -5.48
N VAL A 403 -13.13 22.45 -6.30
CA VAL A 403 -14.38 21.85 -6.76
C VAL A 403 -14.16 20.93 -7.97
N THR A 404 -13.14 21.18 -8.79
CA THR A 404 -12.88 20.49 -10.05
C THR A 404 -11.87 19.34 -9.93
N VAL A 405 -10.91 19.43 -9.00
CA VAL A 405 -9.85 18.42 -8.86
C VAL A 405 -10.34 17.11 -8.24
N PRO A 406 -9.70 15.96 -8.56
CA PRO A 406 -10.02 14.68 -7.95
C PRO A 406 -9.92 14.71 -6.41
N LYS A 407 -10.84 14.05 -5.69
CA LYS A 407 -10.92 14.15 -4.21
C LYS A 407 -9.72 13.56 -3.46
N ASN A 408 -8.97 12.64 -4.08
CA ASN A 408 -7.72 12.10 -3.54
C ASN A 408 -6.53 13.05 -3.70
N PHE A 409 -6.68 14.09 -4.52
CA PHE A 409 -5.69 15.13 -4.77
C PHE A 409 -5.62 16.16 -3.66
N ILE A 410 -6.77 16.53 -3.12
CA ILE A 410 -6.93 17.63 -2.16
C ILE A 410 -6.01 17.52 -0.93
N PRO A 411 -5.83 16.34 -0.29
CA PRO A 411 -4.88 16.21 0.82
C PRO A 411 -3.42 16.58 0.48
N LYS A 412 -3.04 16.63 -0.81
CA LYS A 412 -1.69 16.97 -1.27
C LYS A 412 -1.39 18.47 -1.17
N TYR A 413 -2.39 19.34 -1.08
CA TYR A 413 -2.17 20.77 -0.86
C TYR A 413 -1.64 21.07 0.54
N GLY A 414 -2.00 20.29 1.56
CA GLY A 414 -1.53 20.48 2.94
C GLY A 414 0.01 20.48 3.04
N PRO A 415 0.70 19.47 2.50
CA PRO A 415 2.16 19.45 2.42
C PRO A 415 2.80 20.61 1.64
N ILE A 416 2.11 21.18 0.64
CA ILE A 416 2.61 22.32 -0.14
C ILE A 416 2.66 23.56 0.75
N TYR A 417 1.54 23.93 1.37
CA TYR A 417 1.48 25.07 2.28
C TYR A 417 2.43 24.90 3.46
N PHE A 418 2.49 23.68 4.03
CA PHE A 418 3.37 23.40 5.14
C PHE A 418 4.85 23.55 4.75
N ARG A 419 5.26 23.01 3.60
CA ARG A 419 6.64 23.15 3.12
C ARG A 419 6.98 24.62 2.82
N ALA A 420 6.05 25.36 2.19
CA ALA A 420 6.24 26.78 1.93
C ALA A 420 6.50 27.54 3.24
N TRP A 421 5.63 27.35 4.24
CA TRP A 421 5.80 27.93 5.57
C TRP A 421 7.12 27.53 6.25
N GLN A 422 7.53 26.25 6.17
CA GLN A 422 8.77 25.78 6.77
C GLN A 422 10.03 26.39 6.15
N MET A 423 10.00 26.71 4.85
CA MET A 423 11.14 27.24 4.11
C MET A 423 11.24 28.77 4.16
N SER A 424 10.22 29.44 4.68
CA SER A 424 10.15 30.90 4.78
C SER A 424 10.87 31.45 6.04
N ASN A 425 11.29 32.70 5.96
CA ASN A 425 11.72 33.48 7.14
C ASN A 425 10.50 33.89 7.99
N GLU A 426 10.72 34.46 9.18
CA GLU A 426 9.64 34.77 10.13
C GLU A 426 8.60 35.77 9.59
N GLU A 427 9.02 36.80 8.85
CA GLU A 427 8.07 37.76 8.25
C GLU A 427 7.18 37.09 7.18
N ALA A 428 7.80 36.32 6.28
CA ALA A 428 7.09 35.59 5.25
C ALA A 428 6.16 34.52 5.85
N LYS A 429 6.57 33.83 6.92
CA LYS A 429 5.71 32.89 7.65
C LYS A 429 4.41 33.53 8.11
N LEU A 430 4.47 34.70 8.75
CA LEU A 430 3.26 35.40 9.22
C LEU A 430 2.33 35.78 8.07
N LYS A 431 2.88 36.17 6.91
CA LYS A 431 2.09 36.47 5.71
C LYS A 431 1.45 35.22 5.10
N ILE A 432 2.14 34.08 5.12
CA ILE A 432 1.60 32.77 4.66
C ILE A 432 0.51 32.26 5.62
N GLU A 433 0.77 32.39 6.92
CA GLU A 433 -0.16 32.04 7.99
C GLU A 433 -1.50 32.75 7.79
N THR A 434 -1.47 34.08 7.76
CA THR A 434 -2.68 34.92 7.67
C THR A 434 -3.30 34.92 6.27
N GLY A 435 -2.49 34.99 5.21
CA GLY A 435 -2.96 35.13 3.83
C GLY A 435 -3.33 33.83 3.12
N SER A 436 -3.01 32.66 3.67
CA SER A 436 -3.33 31.38 3.01
C SER A 436 -3.85 30.33 3.97
N ILE A 437 -3.12 30.00 5.04
CA ILE A 437 -3.53 28.90 5.94
C ILE A 437 -4.80 29.29 6.71
N GLN A 438 -4.84 30.51 7.25
CA GLN A 438 -6.00 31.03 7.97
C GLN A 438 -7.20 31.22 7.04
N ASP A 439 -6.99 31.61 5.77
CA ASP A 439 -8.08 31.70 4.78
C ASP A 439 -8.73 30.33 4.55
N ILE A 440 -7.95 29.25 4.45
CA ILE A 440 -8.49 27.88 4.34
C ILE A 440 -9.27 27.51 5.60
N MET A 441 -8.77 27.85 6.79
CA MET A 441 -9.48 27.63 8.05
C MET A 441 -10.80 28.41 8.11
N TYR A 442 -10.79 29.69 7.72
CA TYR A 442 -11.95 30.54 7.66
C TYR A 442 -13.02 29.98 6.71
N ASN A 443 -12.62 29.59 5.51
CA ASN A 443 -13.52 28.98 4.53
C ASN A 443 -14.05 27.63 5.01
N ALA A 444 -13.24 26.83 5.71
CA ALA A 444 -13.69 25.55 6.28
C ALA A 444 -14.77 25.73 7.36
N ILE A 445 -14.75 26.85 8.08
CA ILE A 445 -15.76 27.22 9.08
C ILE A 445 -17.06 27.69 8.40
N HIS A 446 -16.97 28.57 7.41
CA HIS A 446 -18.13 29.29 6.86
C HIS A 446 -18.74 28.66 5.61
N ALA A 447 -18.09 27.66 5.00
CA ALA A 447 -18.65 26.99 3.84
C ALA A 447 -19.96 26.24 4.16
N SER A 448 -20.94 26.38 3.26
CA SER A 448 -22.23 25.69 3.34
C SER A 448 -22.19 24.25 2.78
N GLY A 449 -21.28 23.98 1.84
CA GLY A 449 -21.18 22.68 1.19
C GLY A 449 -20.46 21.63 2.04
N ILE A 450 -21.17 20.58 2.48
CA ILE A 450 -20.62 19.48 3.30
C ILE A 450 -19.36 18.87 2.68
N GLN A 451 -19.36 18.67 1.36
CA GLN A 451 -18.20 18.08 0.67
C GLN A 451 -17.00 19.04 0.63
N LEU A 452 -17.24 20.33 0.40
CA LEU A 452 -16.19 21.36 0.41
C LEU A 452 -15.56 21.47 1.81
N VAL A 453 -16.37 21.48 2.87
CA VAL A 453 -15.88 21.47 4.27
C VAL A 453 -14.98 20.24 4.51
N LYS A 454 -15.43 19.05 4.11
CA LYS A 454 -14.62 17.82 4.23
C LYS A 454 -13.30 17.93 3.48
N ASP A 455 -13.31 18.56 2.31
CA ASP A 455 -12.15 18.72 1.46
C ASP A 455 -11.14 19.74 2.04
N LEU A 456 -11.60 20.91 2.48
CA LEU A 456 -10.77 21.90 3.17
C LEU A 456 -10.15 21.33 4.46
N ARG A 457 -10.93 20.56 5.23
CA ARG A 457 -10.43 19.87 6.43
C ARG A 457 -9.30 18.88 6.12
N LYS A 458 -9.32 18.19 4.97
CA LYS A 458 -8.21 17.29 4.59
C LYS A 458 -6.90 18.05 4.38
N ILE A 459 -6.95 19.29 3.88
CA ILE A 459 -5.78 20.15 3.72
C ILE A 459 -5.21 20.51 5.09
N ILE A 460 -6.08 21.04 5.97
CA ILE A 460 -5.70 21.49 7.33
C ILE A 460 -5.21 20.31 8.19
N ALA A 461 -5.81 19.13 8.03
CA ALA A 461 -5.46 17.94 8.80
C ALA A 461 -3.98 17.54 8.65
N TYR A 462 -3.33 17.85 7.52
CA TYR A 462 -1.89 17.63 7.39
C TYR A 462 -1.11 18.49 8.39
N ILE A 463 -1.46 19.77 8.52
CA ILE A 463 -0.82 20.73 9.44
C ILE A 463 -1.05 20.31 10.90
N HIS A 464 -2.28 19.89 11.25
CA HIS A 464 -2.58 19.39 12.60
C HIS A 464 -1.74 18.18 13.00
N ARG A 465 -1.41 17.28 12.05
CA ARG A 465 -0.53 16.13 12.32
C ARG A 465 0.92 16.55 12.63
N GLN A 466 1.32 17.75 12.21
CA GLN A 466 2.66 18.29 12.45
C GLN A 466 2.79 19.11 13.73
N LYS A 467 1.79 19.12 14.62
CA LYS A 467 1.80 19.88 15.90
C LYS A 467 3.07 19.71 16.74
N LYS A 468 3.73 18.56 16.65
CA LYS A 468 4.99 18.27 17.39
C LYS A 468 6.22 18.95 16.78
N GLN A 469 6.14 19.46 15.56
CA GLN A 469 7.24 20.20 14.95
C GLN A 469 7.34 21.62 15.54
N LYS A 470 8.57 22.12 15.67
CA LYS A 470 8.86 23.44 16.25
C LYS A 470 8.07 24.54 15.53
N GLY A 471 7.43 25.41 16.30
CA GLY A 471 6.65 26.56 15.81
C GLY A 471 5.22 26.24 15.33
N VAL A 472 4.88 24.96 15.09
CA VAL A 472 3.55 24.62 14.53
C VAL A 472 2.43 24.82 15.54
N ALA A 473 2.62 24.41 16.80
CA ALA A 473 1.63 24.63 17.85
C ALA A 473 1.37 26.13 18.10
N GLU A 474 2.43 26.93 18.11
CA GLU A 474 2.34 28.39 18.24
C GLU A 474 1.61 29.04 17.07
N MET A 475 1.93 28.62 15.83
CA MET A 475 1.18 29.03 14.64
C MET A 475 -0.31 28.68 14.75
N LEU A 476 -0.65 27.43 15.11
CA LEU A 476 -2.05 27.02 15.24
C LEU A 476 -2.78 27.81 16.32
N HIS A 477 -2.13 28.12 17.43
CA HIS A 477 -2.66 28.99 18.47
C HIS A 477 -2.99 30.39 17.91
N ARG A 478 -2.04 31.05 17.23
CA ARG A 478 -2.27 32.35 16.58
C ARG A 478 -3.41 32.31 15.56
N LEU A 479 -3.44 31.29 14.71
CA LEU A 479 -4.40 31.20 13.62
C LEU A 479 -5.83 30.93 14.08
N TYR A 480 -5.99 30.12 15.13
CA TYR A 480 -7.32 29.81 15.67
C TYR A 480 -7.87 30.87 16.62
N ALA A 481 -7.00 31.62 17.33
CA ALA A 481 -7.42 32.60 18.31
C ALA A 481 -8.53 33.58 17.82
N PRO A 482 -8.42 34.24 16.64
CA PRO A 482 -9.45 35.18 16.19
C PRO A 482 -10.68 34.52 15.54
N LEU A 483 -10.63 33.22 15.26
CA LEU A 483 -11.65 32.53 14.47
C LEU A 483 -12.50 31.57 15.31
N LEU A 484 -11.85 30.61 15.97
CA LEU A 484 -12.49 29.39 16.45
C LEU A 484 -13.52 29.68 17.54
N TRP A 485 -13.14 30.47 18.54
CA TRP A 485 -13.96 30.69 19.73
C TRP A 485 -15.25 31.47 19.43
N ARG A 486 -15.18 32.43 18.48
CA ARG A 486 -16.36 33.16 18.00
C ARG A 486 -17.27 32.24 17.20
N SER A 487 -16.69 31.44 16.30
CA SER A 487 -17.47 30.58 15.41
C SER A 487 -18.12 29.39 16.13
N LEU A 488 -17.55 28.89 17.23
CA LEU A 488 -18.19 27.91 18.11
C LEU A 488 -19.43 28.47 18.83
N LYS A 489 -19.54 29.79 18.98
CA LYS A 489 -20.68 30.49 19.60
C LYS A 489 -21.61 31.15 18.57
N ALA A 490 -21.41 30.89 17.28
CA ALA A 490 -22.19 31.53 16.22
C ALA A 490 -23.68 31.13 16.29
N ALA A 491 -24.58 32.04 15.91
CA ALA A 491 -26.01 31.73 15.84
C ALA A 491 -26.32 30.59 14.85
N ASN A 492 -25.57 30.52 13.74
CA ASN A 492 -25.72 29.50 12.71
C ASN A 492 -25.13 28.15 13.15
N SER A 493 -25.98 27.11 13.21
CA SER A 493 -25.58 25.77 13.63
C SER A 493 -24.58 25.08 12.68
N VAL A 494 -24.60 25.39 11.38
CA VAL A 494 -23.63 24.85 10.42
C VAL A 494 -22.23 25.41 10.70
N VAL A 495 -22.14 26.70 10.99
CA VAL A 495 -20.86 27.36 11.36
C VAL A 495 -20.31 26.77 12.66
N ARG A 496 -21.18 26.57 13.67
CA ARG A 496 -20.77 25.91 14.93
C ARG A 496 -20.30 24.47 14.69
N LEU A 497 -21.03 23.68 13.90
CA LEU A 497 -20.68 22.30 13.57
C LEU A 497 -19.35 22.20 12.82
N ASN A 498 -19.13 23.04 11.82
CA ASN A 498 -17.88 23.12 11.07
C ASN A 498 -16.70 23.51 11.98
N SER A 499 -16.93 24.47 12.88
CA SER A 499 -15.94 24.90 13.87
C SER A 499 -15.60 23.79 14.85
N LEU A 500 -16.60 23.04 15.34
CA LEU A 500 -16.44 21.89 16.21
C LEU A 500 -15.56 20.81 15.56
N PHE A 501 -15.75 20.55 14.26
CA PHE A 501 -14.89 19.62 13.53
C PHE A 501 -13.42 20.03 13.56
N LEU A 502 -13.12 21.30 13.27
CA LEU A 502 -11.74 21.82 13.34
C LEU A 502 -11.21 21.85 14.77
N PHE A 503 -12.06 22.17 15.74
CA PHE A 503 -11.69 22.21 17.15
C PHE A 503 -11.22 20.83 17.64
N ILE A 504 -11.98 19.77 17.35
CA ILE A 504 -11.62 18.39 17.69
C ILE A 504 -10.30 18.00 17.02
N ASP A 505 -10.11 18.32 15.73
CA ASP A 505 -8.87 17.99 15.00
C ASP A 505 -7.65 18.80 15.56
N ALA A 506 -7.90 20.04 16.00
CA ALA A 506 -6.91 20.96 16.56
C ALA A 506 -6.59 20.72 18.05
N PHE A 507 -7.35 19.92 18.78
CA PHE A 507 -7.10 19.65 20.20
C PHE A 507 -5.79 18.86 20.46
N PRO A 508 -5.03 19.19 21.53
CA PRO A 508 -5.12 20.41 22.32
C PRO A 508 -4.47 21.58 21.55
N ILE A 509 -5.09 22.76 21.60
CA ILE A 509 -4.47 24.02 21.19
C ILE A 509 -3.64 24.52 22.36
N GLN A 510 -2.34 24.75 22.15
CA GLN A 510 -1.39 25.16 23.18
C GLN A 510 -0.52 26.31 22.65
N ASN A 511 -0.05 27.16 23.55
CA ASN A 511 0.94 28.18 23.28
C ASN A 511 2.30 27.76 23.89
N PRO A 512 3.22 27.15 23.13
CA PRO A 512 4.51 26.72 23.66
C PRO A 512 5.40 27.87 24.17
N ALA A 513 5.16 29.10 23.70
CA ALA A 513 5.84 30.29 24.18
C ALA A 513 5.25 30.82 25.50
N GLY A 514 4.03 30.39 25.83
CA GLY A 514 3.32 30.77 27.05
C GLY A 514 3.79 29.97 28.27
N GLY A 515 3.49 30.50 29.45
CA GLY A 515 3.78 29.81 30.72
C GLY A 515 2.95 28.52 30.91
N ILE A 516 3.31 27.71 31.90
CA ILE A 516 2.53 26.51 32.28
C ILE A 516 1.10 26.92 32.68
N GLN A 517 0.96 28.00 33.46
CA GLN A 517 -0.33 28.50 33.91
C GLN A 517 -1.23 28.94 32.73
N GLU A 518 -0.69 29.72 31.80
CA GLU A 518 -1.42 30.16 30.60
C GLU A 518 -1.91 28.97 29.76
N ASN A 519 -1.08 27.94 29.59
CA ASN A 519 -1.47 26.73 28.89
C ASN A 519 -2.53 25.91 29.64
N ASN A 520 -2.50 25.90 30.97
CA ASN A 520 -3.55 25.26 31.77
C ASN A 520 -4.87 26.02 31.64
N ASP A 521 -4.85 27.35 31.68
CA ASP A 521 -6.04 28.19 31.50
C ASP A 521 -6.62 28.04 30.09
N LEU A 522 -5.75 27.98 29.07
CA LEU A 522 -6.15 27.71 27.69
C LEU A 522 -6.77 26.32 27.52
N LEU A 523 -6.26 25.31 28.24
CA LEU A 523 -6.83 23.97 28.23
C LEU A 523 -8.17 23.92 28.96
N GLN A 524 -8.31 24.63 30.08
CA GLN A 524 -9.58 24.75 30.79
C GLN A 524 -10.66 25.43 29.95
N ASN A 525 -10.30 26.50 29.22
CA ASN A 525 -11.21 27.15 28.27
C ASN A 525 -11.69 26.20 27.17
N GLN A 526 -10.83 25.28 26.73
CA GLN A 526 -11.19 24.24 25.76
C GLN A 526 -12.18 23.24 26.35
N PHE A 527 -12.03 22.84 27.61
CA PHE A 527 -12.99 21.98 28.30
C PHE A 527 -14.35 22.66 28.45
N ASN A 528 -14.37 23.91 28.90
CA ASN A 528 -15.59 24.71 29.02
C ASN A 528 -16.32 24.85 27.68
N ALA A 529 -15.58 24.95 26.57
CA ALA A 529 -16.17 24.98 25.23
C ALA A 529 -16.87 23.65 24.88
N PHE A 530 -16.27 22.50 25.25
CA PHE A 530 -16.94 21.21 25.07
C PHE A 530 -18.18 21.07 25.95
N ASP A 531 -18.16 21.55 27.20
CA ASP A 531 -19.33 21.51 28.08
C ASP A 531 -20.54 22.22 27.44
N ILE A 532 -20.31 23.41 26.87
CA ILE A 532 -21.34 24.16 26.15
C ILE A 532 -21.84 23.38 24.91
N LEU A 533 -20.92 22.80 24.13
CA LEU A 533 -21.25 22.10 22.88
C LEU A 533 -21.91 20.74 23.10
N LEU A 534 -21.75 20.12 24.28
CA LEU A 534 -22.47 18.91 24.68
C LEU A 534 -23.95 19.22 24.95
N MET A 535 -24.26 20.46 25.34
CA MET A 535 -25.61 20.96 25.60
C MET A 535 -26.15 21.86 24.49
N ASP A 536 -25.56 21.82 23.28
CA ASP A 536 -25.99 22.65 22.16
C ASP A 536 -27.46 22.35 21.77
N PRO A 537 -28.28 23.38 21.46
CA PRO A 537 -29.67 23.17 21.04
C PRO A 537 -29.81 22.33 19.76
N CYS A 538 -28.76 22.25 18.92
CA CYS A 538 -28.78 21.46 17.69
C CYS A 538 -28.26 20.03 17.96
N PRO A 539 -29.08 18.98 17.73
CA PRO A 539 -28.68 17.60 18.02
C PRO A 539 -27.48 17.09 17.23
N SER A 540 -27.24 17.59 16.01
CA SER A 540 -26.09 17.19 15.19
C SER A 540 -24.77 17.69 15.78
N ILE A 541 -24.78 18.85 16.44
CA ILE A 541 -23.63 19.38 17.18
C ILE A 541 -23.39 18.50 18.40
N ARG A 542 -24.40 18.25 19.24
CA ARG A 542 -24.26 17.37 20.41
C ARG A 542 -23.74 15.98 20.04
N SER A 543 -24.34 15.35 19.03
CA SER A 543 -23.91 14.07 18.46
C SER A 543 -22.42 14.09 18.07
N ARG A 544 -21.96 15.16 17.38
CA ARG A 544 -20.56 15.29 17.00
C ARG A 544 -19.66 15.58 18.20
N THR A 545 -20.10 16.38 19.17
CA THR A 545 -19.35 16.72 20.38
C THR A 545 -19.11 15.49 21.22
N VAL A 546 -20.13 14.64 21.42
CA VAL A 546 -20.01 13.33 22.10
C VAL A 546 -18.88 12.49 21.51
N LEU A 547 -18.87 12.34 20.18
CA LEU A 547 -17.81 11.59 19.50
C LEU A 547 -16.44 12.28 19.65
N GLY A 548 -16.39 13.60 19.59
CA GLY A 548 -15.18 14.40 19.76
C GLY A 548 -14.57 14.25 21.16
N VAL A 549 -15.37 14.40 22.20
CA VAL A 549 -14.95 14.22 23.60
C VAL A 549 -14.46 12.80 23.83
N CYS A 550 -15.16 11.78 23.33
CA CYS A 550 -14.69 10.40 23.42
C CYS A 550 -13.36 10.16 22.67
N GLN A 551 -13.17 10.79 21.51
CA GLN A 551 -11.90 10.75 20.77
C GLN A 551 -10.75 11.39 21.57
N ILE A 552 -11.02 12.55 22.18
CA ILE A 552 -10.05 13.31 22.98
C ILE A 552 -9.69 12.55 24.26
N LEU A 553 -10.69 12.06 25.01
CA LEU A 553 -10.47 11.23 26.20
C LEU A 553 -9.65 9.98 25.85
N SER A 554 -9.97 9.30 24.75
CA SER A 554 -9.20 8.12 24.34
C SER A 554 -7.75 8.44 23.95
N ALA A 555 -7.48 9.61 23.37
CA ALA A 555 -6.15 9.99 22.90
C ALA A 555 -5.28 10.65 23.99
N TYR A 556 -5.90 11.36 24.93
CA TYR A 556 -5.23 12.21 25.91
C TYR A 556 -5.59 11.88 27.36
N TRP A 557 -6.05 10.65 27.63
CA TRP A 557 -6.56 10.21 28.94
C TRP A 557 -5.67 10.61 30.15
N GLN A 558 -4.35 10.47 30.02
CA GLN A 558 -3.41 10.78 31.11
C GLN A 558 -3.17 12.28 31.31
N MET A 559 -3.42 13.09 30.28
CA MET A 559 -3.23 14.55 30.32
C MET A 559 -4.47 15.27 30.86
N ILE A 560 -5.66 14.66 30.71
CA ILE A 560 -6.93 15.28 31.10
C ILE A 560 -7.14 15.07 32.61
N PRO A 561 -7.52 16.12 33.36
CA PRO A 561 -7.82 15.99 34.78
C PRO A 561 -8.92 14.95 35.07
N LYS A 562 -8.78 14.22 36.18
CA LYS A 562 -9.74 13.18 36.58
C LYS A 562 -11.15 13.74 36.78
N GLU A 563 -11.27 14.95 37.32
CA GLU A 563 -12.56 15.60 37.53
C GLU A 563 -13.26 15.91 36.20
N VAL A 564 -12.53 16.46 35.22
CA VAL A 564 -13.07 16.70 33.86
C VAL A 564 -13.51 15.39 33.20
N THR A 565 -12.72 14.32 33.37
CA THR A 565 -13.06 12.99 32.84
C THR A 565 -14.34 12.45 33.48
N ARG A 566 -14.51 12.61 34.80
CA ARG A 566 -15.72 12.23 35.53
C ARG A 566 -16.92 13.00 35.00
N THR A 567 -16.84 14.33 34.92
CA THR A 567 -17.91 15.18 34.39
C THR A 567 -18.36 14.73 33.01
N TYR A 568 -17.42 14.52 32.07
CA TYR A 568 -17.78 14.05 30.73
C TYR A 568 -18.44 12.67 30.73
N ILE A 569 -17.93 11.70 31.50
CA ILE A 569 -18.53 10.37 31.56
C ILE A 569 -19.95 10.46 32.14
N THR A 570 -20.14 11.19 33.23
CA THR A 570 -21.46 11.43 33.84
C THR A 570 -22.42 12.05 32.84
N THR A 571 -22.06 13.17 32.19
CA THR A 571 -22.91 13.82 31.18
C THR A 571 -23.24 12.90 30.00
N LEU A 572 -22.29 12.07 29.56
CA LEU A 572 -22.54 11.12 28.47
C LEU A 572 -23.57 10.05 28.85
N ILE A 573 -23.52 9.54 30.08
CA ILE A 573 -24.32 8.40 30.54
C ILE A 573 -25.67 8.83 31.09
N GLU A 574 -25.70 9.89 31.90
CA GLU A 574 -26.90 10.33 32.61
C GLU A 574 -27.77 11.25 31.76
N ASP A 575 -27.18 12.08 30.89
CA ASP A 575 -27.93 13.04 30.07
C ASP A 575 -28.04 12.58 28.61
N LEU A 576 -26.91 12.46 27.91
CA LEU A 576 -26.89 12.34 26.44
C LEU A 576 -27.24 10.93 25.95
N ALA A 577 -27.05 9.90 26.76
CA ALA A 577 -27.51 8.55 26.47
C ALA A 577 -29.04 8.48 26.35
N TRP A 578 -29.75 9.40 27.03
CA TRP A 578 -31.20 9.47 27.11
C TRP A 578 -31.75 10.72 26.39
N ASP A 579 -30.99 11.28 25.44
CA ASP A 579 -31.40 12.45 24.69
C ASP A 579 -32.77 12.25 24.03
N ASN A 580 -33.77 12.99 24.52
CA ASN A 580 -35.15 12.88 24.07
C ASN A 580 -35.36 13.47 22.67
N SER A 581 -34.53 14.43 22.25
CA SER A 581 -34.68 15.16 20.99
C SER A 581 -34.20 14.37 19.78
N SER A 582 -33.20 13.48 19.96
CA SER A 582 -32.56 12.83 18.82
C SER A 582 -31.92 11.48 19.17
N ALA A 583 -32.38 10.45 18.46
CA ALA A 583 -31.74 9.15 18.45
C ALA A 583 -30.30 9.19 17.91
N GLU A 584 -29.90 10.22 17.15
CA GLU A 584 -28.51 10.36 16.70
C GLU A 584 -27.55 10.63 17.84
N VAL A 585 -27.97 11.42 18.84
CA VAL A 585 -27.14 11.72 20.01
C VAL A 585 -26.95 10.46 20.85
N ARG A 586 -28.05 9.75 21.15
CA ARG A 586 -28.02 8.47 21.88
C ARG A 586 -27.14 7.42 21.18
N GLU A 587 -27.26 7.31 19.85
CA GLU A 587 -26.40 6.45 19.03
C GLU A 587 -24.92 6.86 19.14
N SER A 588 -24.63 8.16 19.08
CA SER A 588 -23.28 8.71 19.19
C SER A 588 -22.65 8.45 20.55
N VAL A 589 -23.41 8.43 21.66
CA VAL A 589 -22.91 8.04 22.98
C VAL A 589 -22.41 6.61 22.97
N LEU A 590 -23.21 5.67 22.47
CA LEU A 590 -22.82 4.25 22.38
C LEU A 590 -21.59 4.05 21.49
N LYS A 591 -21.52 4.74 20.35
CA LYS A 591 -20.32 4.77 19.49
C LYS A 591 -19.11 5.37 20.19
N GLY A 592 -19.32 6.44 20.96
CA GLY A 592 -18.30 7.11 21.76
C GLY A 592 -17.69 6.18 22.81
N ILE A 593 -18.53 5.46 23.55
CA ILE A 593 -18.09 4.44 24.53
C ILE A 593 -17.26 3.34 23.85
N VAL A 594 -17.66 2.87 22.66
CA VAL A 594 -16.86 1.92 21.88
C VAL A 594 -15.47 2.48 21.54
N LEU A 595 -15.37 3.78 21.24
CA LEU A 595 -14.08 4.45 21.02
C LEU A 595 -13.24 4.51 22.29
N LEU A 596 -13.85 4.84 23.44
CA LEU A 596 -13.17 4.88 24.73
C LEU A 596 -12.53 3.53 25.07
N PHE A 597 -13.21 2.41 24.80
CA PHE A 597 -12.66 1.06 25.04
C PHE A 597 -11.36 0.74 24.29
N ASN A 598 -10.90 1.58 23.35
CA ASN A 598 -9.55 1.49 22.79
C ASN A 598 -8.45 1.94 23.78
N CYS A 599 -8.80 2.72 24.79
CA CYS A 599 -7.94 3.12 25.89
C CYS A 599 -8.11 2.15 27.08
N HIS A 600 -7.05 1.44 27.48
CA HIS A 600 -7.14 0.46 28.56
C HIS A 600 -7.53 1.07 29.92
N TYR A 601 -7.14 2.32 30.17
CA TYR A 601 -7.39 3.01 31.44
C TYR A 601 -8.87 3.25 31.74
N CYS A 602 -9.73 3.32 30.72
CA CYS A 602 -11.16 3.53 30.92
C CYS A 602 -11.91 2.25 31.31
N HIS A 603 -11.30 1.06 31.14
CA HIS A 603 -12.01 -0.22 31.29
C HIS A 603 -12.57 -0.41 32.70
N LEU A 604 -11.80 -0.04 33.73
CA LEU A 604 -12.21 -0.15 35.13
C LEU A 604 -13.32 0.84 35.50
N ILE A 605 -13.33 2.01 34.86
CA ILE A 605 -14.31 3.07 35.14
C ILE A 605 -15.62 2.81 34.40
N LEU A 606 -15.57 2.39 33.14
CA LEU A 606 -16.76 2.20 32.33
C LEU A 606 -17.51 0.91 32.68
N HIS A 607 -16.81 -0.16 33.07
CA HIS A 607 -17.43 -1.46 33.30
C HIS A 607 -18.61 -1.44 34.28
N PRO A 608 -18.50 -0.81 35.48
CA PRO A 608 -19.61 -0.75 36.44
C PRO A 608 -20.82 0.03 35.92
N ILE A 609 -20.61 0.95 34.98
CA ILE A 609 -21.61 1.91 34.49
C ILE A 609 -22.39 1.35 33.29
N LEU A 610 -21.78 0.45 32.49
CA LEU A 610 -22.43 -0.09 31.29
C LEU A 610 -23.82 -0.72 31.51
N PRO A 611 -24.11 -1.43 32.62
CA PRO A 611 -25.45 -1.97 32.87
C PRO A 611 -26.55 -0.90 32.93
N GLU A 612 -26.23 0.35 33.29
CA GLU A 612 -27.19 1.45 33.29
C GLU A 612 -27.74 1.73 31.88
N LEU A 613 -26.94 1.45 30.84
CA LEU A 613 -27.32 1.64 29.44
C LEU A 613 -28.15 0.50 28.85
N GLN A 614 -28.50 -0.53 29.64
CA GLN A 614 -29.15 -1.74 29.13
C GLN A 614 -30.44 -1.45 28.36
N ASN A 615 -31.22 -0.44 28.77
CA ASN A 615 -32.51 -0.13 28.14
C ASN A 615 -32.36 0.45 26.74
N LEU A 616 -31.18 0.98 26.37
CA LEU A 616 -30.90 1.40 24.98
C LEU A 616 -30.85 0.23 24.00
N PHE A 617 -30.74 -1.01 24.49
CA PHE A 617 -30.90 -2.20 23.65
C PHE A 617 -32.33 -2.34 23.12
N HIS A 618 -33.31 -1.77 23.83
CA HIS A 618 -34.72 -1.75 23.46
C HIS A 618 -35.17 -0.40 22.89
N ASP A 619 -34.22 0.47 22.51
CA ASP A 619 -34.53 1.80 21.96
C ASP A 619 -35.44 1.71 20.73
N SER A 620 -36.36 2.67 20.58
CA SER A 620 -37.28 2.74 19.45
C SER A 620 -36.54 2.83 18.10
N SER A 621 -35.39 3.48 18.08
CA SER A 621 -34.57 3.67 16.89
C SER A 621 -33.63 2.49 16.63
N GLU A 622 -33.76 1.88 15.44
CA GLU A 622 -32.90 0.77 15.02
C GLU A 622 -31.40 1.11 15.07
N LYS A 623 -31.02 2.34 14.71
CA LYS A 623 -29.60 2.74 14.71
C LYS A 623 -28.98 2.75 16.12
N VAL A 624 -29.76 3.11 17.14
CA VAL A 624 -29.33 3.09 18.55
C VAL A 624 -29.14 1.64 18.99
N ARG A 625 -30.11 0.76 18.68
CA ARG A 625 -29.98 -0.67 18.97
C ARG A 625 -28.78 -1.29 18.27
N ILE A 626 -28.53 -0.96 17.00
CA ILE A 626 -27.33 -1.38 16.27
C ILE A 626 -26.06 -0.93 17.01
N ALA A 627 -26.00 0.32 17.48
CA ALA A 627 -24.86 0.83 18.23
C ALA A 627 -24.68 0.10 19.57
N MET A 628 -25.77 -0.22 20.27
CA MET A 628 -25.75 -0.99 21.53
C MET A 628 -25.20 -2.39 21.29
N VAL A 629 -25.64 -3.10 20.24
CA VAL A 629 -25.09 -4.42 19.92
C VAL A 629 -23.62 -4.34 19.50
N ASN A 630 -23.20 -3.29 18.79
CA ASN A 630 -21.78 -3.10 18.48
C ASN A 630 -20.94 -2.89 19.75
N LEU A 631 -21.49 -2.22 20.76
CA LEU A 631 -20.86 -2.12 22.08
C LEU A 631 -20.73 -3.49 22.75
N LEU A 632 -21.78 -4.32 22.75
CA LEU A 632 -21.71 -5.68 23.27
C LEU A 632 -20.69 -6.56 22.53
N ILE A 633 -20.57 -6.41 21.20
CA ILE A 633 -19.53 -7.09 20.41
C ILE A 633 -18.13 -6.64 20.83
N LYS A 634 -17.91 -5.33 21.01
CA LYS A 634 -16.63 -4.78 21.48
C LYS A 634 -16.27 -5.33 22.86
N VAL A 635 -17.24 -5.35 23.77
CA VAL A 635 -17.09 -5.87 25.13
C VAL A 635 -16.83 -7.37 25.15
N LYS A 636 -17.52 -8.18 24.33
CA LYS A 636 -17.28 -9.62 24.20
C LYS A 636 -15.82 -9.94 23.82
N GLY A 637 -15.16 -9.05 23.08
CA GLY A 637 -13.73 -9.18 22.78
C GLY A 637 -12.80 -8.95 23.98
N LEU A 638 -13.30 -8.33 25.06
CA LEU A 638 -12.56 -8.10 26.30
C LEU A 638 -12.77 -9.30 27.24
N ARG A 639 -11.75 -10.16 27.36
CA ARG A 639 -11.83 -11.41 28.16
C ARG A 639 -12.34 -11.25 29.59
N LYS A 640 -12.18 -10.06 30.19
CA LYS A 640 -12.54 -9.77 31.59
C LYS A 640 -14.00 -9.31 31.78
N VAL A 641 -14.69 -8.93 30.70
CA VAL A 641 -16.04 -8.38 30.80
C VAL A 641 -17.04 -9.32 30.13
N LYS A 642 -18.05 -9.70 30.90
CA LYS A 642 -19.14 -10.56 30.43
C LYS A 642 -20.22 -9.68 29.82
N TYR A 643 -20.47 -9.78 28.52
CA TYR A 643 -21.51 -8.95 27.88
C TYR A 643 -22.91 -9.16 28.49
N TRP A 644 -23.16 -10.34 29.06
CA TRP A 644 -24.43 -10.68 29.71
C TRP A 644 -24.62 -10.04 31.09
N SER A 645 -23.57 -9.43 31.68
CA SER A 645 -23.75 -8.56 32.86
C SER A 645 -24.20 -7.15 32.48
N ILE A 646 -24.22 -6.83 31.18
CA ILE A 646 -24.69 -5.54 30.66
C ILE A 646 -26.10 -5.69 30.09
N VAL A 647 -26.30 -6.67 29.20
CA VAL A 647 -27.62 -7.01 28.65
C VAL A 647 -27.87 -8.50 28.89
N PRO A 648 -28.87 -8.87 29.69
CA PRO A 648 -29.22 -10.27 29.95
C PRO A 648 -29.49 -11.07 28.67
N VAL A 649 -29.24 -12.37 28.71
CA VAL A 649 -29.37 -13.25 27.52
C VAL A 649 -30.82 -13.32 27.05
N GLU A 650 -31.77 -13.24 27.98
CA GLU A 650 -33.21 -13.25 27.75
C GLU A 650 -33.62 -12.07 26.86
N HIS A 651 -33.07 -10.89 27.12
CA HIS A 651 -33.31 -9.70 26.30
C HIS A 651 -32.75 -9.91 24.89
N LEU A 652 -31.52 -10.45 24.77
CA LEU A 652 -30.89 -10.73 23.48
C LEU A 652 -31.73 -11.70 22.64
N LEU A 653 -32.28 -12.75 23.26
CA LEU A 653 -33.17 -13.70 22.59
C LEU A 653 -34.50 -13.06 22.18
N ALA A 654 -35.13 -12.28 23.06
CA ALA A 654 -36.38 -11.58 22.77
C ALA A 654 -36.24 -10.62 21.57
N ARG A 655 -35.14 -9.86 21.49
CA ARG A 655 -34.86 -9.02 20.31
C ARG A 655 -34.43 -9.83 19.10
N LEU A 656 -33.71 -10.95 19.23
CA LEU A 656 -33.39 -11.80 18.08
C LEU A 656 -34.65 -12.31 17.37
N ALA A 657 -35.70 -12.63 18.12
CA ALA A 657 -36.97 -13.11 17.57
C ALA A 657 -37.75 -12.04 16.79
N THR A 658 -37.61 -10.76 17.15
CA THR A 658 -38.51 -9.68 16.70
C THR A 658 -37.84 -8.58 15.89
N ASP A 659 -36.52 -8.39 16.02
CA ASP A 659 -35.82 -7.25 15.42
C ASP A 659 -35.47 -7.48 13.94
N SER A 660 -35.06 -6.40 13.28
CA SER A 660 -34.67 -6.39 11.87
C SER A 660 -33.44 -7.26 11.60
N GLN A 661 -33.28 -7.66 10.34
CA GLN A 661 -32.13 -8.42 9.87
C GLN A 661 -30.76 -7.79 10.21
N PRO A 662 -30.54 -6.47 10.06
CA PRO A 662 -29.30 -5.81 10.47
C PRO A 662 -28.96 -5.96 11.96
N VAL A 663 -29.95 -5.91 12.85
CA VAL A 663 -29.77 -6.07 14.29
C VAL A 663 -29.58 -7.54 14.66
N ALA A 664 -30.47 -8.42 14.18
CA ALA A 664 -30.43 -9.86 14.41
C ALA A 664 -29.06 -10.46 14.03
N ARG A 665 -28.49 -10.10 12.87
CA ARG A 665 -27.15 -10.56 12.45
C ARG A 665 -26.03 -10.13 13.41
N ARG A 666 -26.17 -8.99 14.09
CA ARG A 666 -25.20 -8.53 15.08
C ARG A 666 -25.42 -9.21 16.43
N ILE A 667 -26.67 -9.42 16.83
CA ILE A 667 -26.99 -10.22 18.02
C ILE A 667 -26.39 -11.63 17.86
N MET A 668 -26.52 -12.24 16.68
CA MET A 668 -25.87 -13.51 16.36
C MET A 668 -24.35 -13.49 16.60
N LYS A 669 -23.64 -12.41 16.23
CA LYS A 669 -22.19 -12.28 16.55
C LYS A 669 -21.91 -12.32 18.06
N VAL A 670 -22.82 -11.79 18.87
CA VAL A 670 -22.72 -11.78 20.34
C VAL A 670 -22.99 -13.18 20.91
N ILE A 671 -24.07 -13.84 20.51
CA ILE A 671 -24.54 -15.06 21.21
C ILE A 671 -24.18 -16.39 20.54
N PHE A 672 -23.69 -16.40 19.29
CA PHE A 672 -23.47 -17.64 18.52
C PHE A 672 -22.62 -18.67 19.27
N SER A 673 -21.45 -18.26 19.78
CA SER A 673 -20.56 -19.13 20.56
C SER A 673 -21.12 -19.58 21.91
N ASN A 674 -22.17 -18.92 22.41
CA ASN A 674 -22.80 -19.29 23.68
C ASN A 674 -23.75 -20.47 23.48
N PHE A 675 -24.49 -20.50 22.38
CA PHE A 675 -25.46 -21.56 22.09
C PHE A 675 -24.92 -22.66 21.17
N LEU A 676 -23.99 -22.33 20.27
CA LEU A 676 -23.33 -23.29 19.38
C LEU A 676 -21.79 -23.11 19.42
N PRO A 677 -21.13 -23.52 20.52
CA PRO A 677 -19.67 -23.50 20.63
C PRO A 677 -19.03 -24.60 19.79
N LEU A 678 -18.50 -24.24 18.61
CA LEU A 678 -17.89 -25.20 17.67
C LEU A 678 -16.60 -25.85 18.20
N ASP A 679 -16.04 -25.33 19.30
CA ASP A 679 -14.84 -25.83 19.98
C ASP A 679 -15.14 -26.82 21.11
N LYS A 680 -16.41 -27.12 21.39
CA LYS A 680 -16.84 -28.01 22.49
C LYS A 680 -17.37 -29.35 21.99
N THR A 681 -17.47 -30.32 22.90
CA THR A 681 -18.02 -31.65 22.60
C THR A 681 -19.46 -31.57 22.09
N VAL A 682 -19.86 -32.62 21.39
CA VAL A 682 -21.21 -32.75 20.83
C VAL A 682 -22.28 -32.66 21.92
N GLU A 683 -22.08 -33.29 23.09
CA GLU A 683 -23.08 -33.22 24.17
C GLU A 683 -23.32 -31.78 24.62
N VAL A 684 -22.24 -31.01 24.81
CA VAL A 684 -22.33 -29.60 25.24
C VAL A 684 -23.06 -28.76 24.21
N GLN A 685 -22.83 -29.00 22.92
CA GLN A 685 -23.53 -28.31 21.84
C GLN A 685 -25.03 -28.63 21.89
N ILE A 686 -25.41 -29.90 21.98
CA ILE A 686 -26.81 -30.33 22.03
C ILE A 686 -27.53 -29.78 23.26
N ILE A 687 -26.93 -29.85 24.45
CA ILE A 687 -27.52 -29.29 25.69
C ILE A 687 -27.82 -27.81 25.54
N ARG A 688 -26.89 -27.03 24.95
CA ARG A 688 -27.07 -25.59 24.75
C ARG A 688 -28.11 -25.26 23.68
N ILE A 689 -28.26 -26.11 22.67
CA ILE A 689 -29.32 -25.97 21.66
C ILE A 689 -30.69 -26.25 22.27
N ILE A 690 -30.82 -27.31 23.06
CA ILE A 690 -32.07 -27.62 23.78
C ILE A 690 -32.43 -26.45 24.68
N SER A 691 -31.48 -25.95 25.47
CA SER A 691 -31.67 -24.77 26.32
C SER A 691 -32.10 -23.53 25.51
N LEU A 692 -31.55 -23.29 24.31
CA LEU A 692 -31.98 -22.21 23.43
C LEU A 692 -33.44 -22.37 22.97
N ILE A 693 -33.81 -23.58 22.55
CA ILE A 693 -35.16 -23.89 22.06
C ILE A 693 -36.17 -23.74 23.18
N GLU A 694 -35.87 -24.26 24.38
CA GLU A 694 -36.71 -24.15 25.57
C GLU A 694 -36.85 -22.71 26.04
N SER A 695 -35.77 -21.92 26.00
CA SER A 695 -35.80 -20.53 26.46
C SER A 695 -36.61 -19.61 25.55
N ASN A 696 -36.45 -19.72 24.23
CA ASN A 696 -37.22 -18.92 23.27
C ASN A 696 -37.27 -19.60 21.89
N PRO A 697 -38.38 -20.32 21.57
CA PRO A 697 -38.52 -21.05 20.31
C PRO A 697 -38.45 -20.16 19.07
N GLN A 698 -38.95 -18.92 19.15
CA GLN A 698 -38.92 -17.98 18.01
C GLN A 698 -37.50 -17.49 17.75
N ALA A 699 -36.76 -17.15 18.80
CA ALA A 699 -35.34 -16.78 18.69
C ALA A 699 -34.51 -17.94 18.16
N ALA A 700 -34.78 -19.18 18.58
CA ALA A 700 -34.11 -20.38 18.08
C ALA A 700 -34.28 -20.55 16.56
N ARG A 701 -35.49 -20.32 16.02
CA ARG A 701 -35.74 -20.35 14.57
C ARG A 701 -34.88 -19.33 13.83
N ILE A 702 -34.85 -18.08 14.30
CA ILE A 702 -34.02 -17.03 13.70
C ILE A 702 -32.53 -17.33 13.85
N PHE A 703 -32.12 -17.90 15.00
CA PHE A 703 -30.74 -18.32 15.25
C PHE A 703 -30.26 -19.30 14.19
N PHE A 704 -30.99 -20.40 13.99
CA PHE A 704 -30.61 -21.41 13.00
C PHE A 704 -30.75 -20.94 11.56
N GLN A 705 -31.65 -19.99 11.28
CA GLN A 705 -31.72 -19.34 9.96
C GLN A 705 -30.41 -18.59 9.61
N HIS A 706 -29.73 -18.00 10.60
CA HIS A 706 -28.48 -17.26 10.37
C HIS A 706 -27.21 -18.03 10.71
N ALA A 707 -27.29 -19.12 11.47
CA ALA A 707 -26.15 -19.95 11.89
C ALA A 707 -25.20 -20.35 10.74
N PRO A 708 -25.66 -20.71 9.52
CA PRO A 708 -24.76 -21.06 8.41
C PRO A 708 -23.78 -19.96 8.01
N LYS A 709 -24.05 -18.67 8.32
CA LYS A 709 -23.13 -17.55 8.05
C LYS A 709 -21.93 -17.51 9.02
N PHE A 710 -21.98 -18.29 10.09
CA PHE A 710 -20.96 -18.35 11.14
C PHE A 710 -20.19 -19.68 11.15
N MET A 711 -20.50 -20.56 10.20
CA MET A 711 -19.96 -21.91 10.09
C MET A 711 -19.38 -22.12 8.69
N SER A 712 -18.38 -22.98 8.56
CA SER A 712 -17.97 -23.51 7.26
C SER A 712 -19.00 -24.51 6.73
N LEU A 713 -19.00 -24.77 5.42
CA LEU A 713 -19.90 -25.75 4.81
C LEU A 713 -19.76 -27.14 5.47
N GLU A 714 -18.53 -27.56 5.77
CA GLU A 714 -18.24 -28.82 6.45
C GLU A 714 -18.87 -28.87 7.85
N GLN A 715 -18.76 -27.79 8.62
CA GLN A 715 -19.39 -27.69 9.94
C GLN A 715 -20.91 -27.69 9.84
N VAL A 716 -21.50 -27.05 8.84
CA VAL A 716 -22.96 -27.05 8.63
C VAL A 716 -23.45 -28.47 8.32
N VAL A 717 -22.79 -29.18 7.40
CA VAL A 717 -23.17 -30.56 7.04
C VAL A 717 -23.01 -31.48 8.25
N SER A 718 -21.89 -31.40 8.95
CA SER A 718 -21.63 -32.21 10.15
C SER A 718 -22.70 -31.96 11.22
N PHE A 719 -23.09 -30.70 11.41
CA PHE A 719 -24.13 -30.32 12.36
C PHE A 719 -25.52 -30.83 11.96
N ILE A 720 -25.88 -30.78 10.67
CA ILE A 720 -27.16 -31.34 10.17
C ILE A 720 -27.18 -32.86 10.39
N VAL A 721 -26.11 -33.57 10.03
CA VAL A 721 -25.99 -35.03 10.21
C VAL A 721 -26.12 -35.40 11.68
N LEU A 722 -25.47 -34.65 12.57
CA LEU A 722 -25.59 -34.82 14.01
C LEU A 722 -27.04 -34.69 14.48
N LEU A 723 -27.74 -33.61 14.11
CA LEU A 723 -29.14 -33.41 14.49
C LEU A 723 -30.05 -34.54 13.97
N CYS A 724 -29.87 -34.95 12.71
CA CYS A 724 -30.60 -36.08 12.14
C CYS A 724 -30.36 -37.37 12.92
N SER A 725 -29.11 -37.64 13.32
CA SER A 725 -28.75 -38.83 14.08
C SER A 725 -29.38 -38.82 15.47
N CYS A 726 -29.37 -37.67 16.17
CA CYS A 726 -30.03 -37.51 17.47
C CYS A 726 -31.55 -37.75 17.37
N ILE A 727 -32.20 -37.18 16.35
CA ILE A 727 -33.65 -37.36 16.12
C ILE A 727 -33.98 -38.82 15.78
N LEU A 728 -33.20 -39.45 14.91
CA LEU A 728 -33.39 -40.87 14.55
C LEU A 728 -33.24 -41.78 15.75
N ARG A 729 -32.23 -41.54 16.60
CA ARG A 729 -32.05 -42.29 17.86
C ARG A 729 -33.24 -42.11 18.79
N TYR A 730 -33.68 -40.87 19.02
CA TYR A 730 -34.86 -40.59 19.84
C TYR A 730 -36.14 -41.27 19.33
N VAL A 731 -36.36 -41.28 18.01
CA VAL A 731 -37.52 -41.95 17.40
C VAL A 731 -37.43 -43.46 17.53
N ARG A 732 -36.23 -44.06 17.36
CA ARG A 732 -36.02 -45.50 17.58
C ARG A 732 -36.26 -45.88 19.03
N ASP A 733 -35.67 -45.15 19.97
CA ASP A 733 -35.82 -45.40 21.41
C ASP A 733 -37.30 -45.28 21.84
N LYS A 734 -38.03 -44.31 21.26
CA LYS A 734 -39.47 -44.16 21.50
C LYS A 734 -40.31 -45.28 20.86
N LYS A 735 -39.92 -45.79 19.69
CA LYS A 735 -40.56 -46.94 19.04
C LYS A 735 -40.35 -48.23 19.84
N HIS A 736 -39.13 -48.49 20.29
CA HIS A 736 -38.82 -49.62 21.16
C HIS A 736 -39.60 -49.54 22.49
N ALA A 737 -39.72 -48.36 23.09
CA ALA A 737 -40.56 -48.15 24.28
C ALA A 737 -42.07 -48.38 24.05
N THR A 738 -42.57 -48.23 22.81
CA THR A 738 -43.96 -48.58 22.45
C THR A 738 -44.13 -50.03 22.02
N ASP A 739 -43.14 -50.65 21.38
CA ASP A 739 -43.18 -52.06 20.97
C ASP A 739 -43.01 -53.01 22.17
N ASP A 740 -42.21 -52.64 23.17
CA ASP A 740 -42.10 -53.36 24.46
C ASP A 740 -43.41 -53.32 25.27
N SER A 741 -44.33 -52.38 24.98
CA SER A 741 -45.66 -52.34 25.59
C SER A 741 -46.71 -53.20 24.88
N ILE A 742 -46.39 -53.73 23.69
CA ILE A 742 -47.30 -54.56 22.86
C ILE A 742 -46.88 -56.03 22.87
N LEU A 743 -45.64 -56.35 23.25
CA LEU A 743 -45.10 -57.72 23.28
C LEU A 743 -45.37 -58.52 24.58
N ASP A 744 -46.14 -57.98 25.53
CA ASP A 744 -46.62 -58.73 26.72
C ASP A 744 -47.91 -59.53 26.48
N SER A 745 -48.49 -59.50 25.28
CA SER A 745 -49.65 -60.32 24.93
C SER A 745 -49.38 -61.16 23.69
N GLU A 746 -48.89 -62.38 23.93
CA GLU A 746 -49.03 -63.63 23.15
C GLU A 746 -47.70 -64.37 22.97
N MET A 747 -47.42 -65.28 23.92
CA MET A 747 -46.64 -66.49 23.64
C MET A 747 -47.59 -67.63 23.25
N PRO A 748 -47.14 -68.58 22.39
CA PRO A 748 -46.70 -69.85 22.96
C PRO A 748 -45.36 -70.37 22.42
N LYS A 749 -44.75 -71.14 23.32
CA LYS A 749 -43.49 -71.88 23.28
C LYS A 749 -43.52 -73.02 22.25
N ASP A 750 -42.42 -73.31 21.56
CA ASP A 750 -41.53 -74.45 21.88
C ASP A 750 -40.39 -74.66 20.84
N LYS A 751 -39.18 -74.88 21.38
CA LYS A 751 -38.15 -75.89 21.04
C LYS A 751 -37.39 -75.91 19.69
N SER A 752 -36.09 -75.64 19.85
CA SER A 752 -34.91 -76.47 19.46
C SER A 752 -34.73 -76.90 18.00
N ASN A 753 -33.66 -76.45 17.35
CA ASN A 753 -32.39 -77.18 17.19
C ASN A 753 -31.48 -76.49 16.16
N ASP A 754 -30.19 -76.74 16.33
CA ASP A 754 -29.03 -76.27 15.58
C ASP A 754 -29.15 -76.46 14.06
N LEU A 755 -28.44 -75.61 13.31
CA LEU A 755 -27.63 -75.96 12.13
C LEU A 755 -26.80 -74.74 11.67
N GLU A 756 -25.49 -74.89 11.64
CA GLU A 756 -24.55 -74.02 10.93
C GLU A 756 -24.70 -74.24 9.41
N GLU A 757 -24.82 -73.18 8.61
CA GLU A 757 -24.17 -73.07 7.30
C GLU A 757 -24.21 -71.63 6.74
N ASP A 758 -23.00 -71.09 6.61
CA ASP A 758 -22.41 -70.44 5.43
C ASP A 758 -22.79 -69.03 4.93
N CYS A 759 -21.70 -68.29 4.67
CA CYS A 759 -21.48 -67.23 3.70
C CYS A 759 -22.46 -66.05 3.51
N GLY A 760 -22.03 -64.89 4.04
CA GLY A 760 -21.69 -63.75 3.16
C GLY A 760 -22.73 -62.64 3.00
N ASN A 761 -22.50 -61.49 3.65
CA ASN A 761 -22.17 -60.23 2.95
C ASN A 761 -21.91 -59.08 3.93
N GLU A 762 -20.73 -58.49 3.76
CA GLU A 762 -20.42 -57.06 3.77
C GLU A 762 -21.31 -56.12 4.62
N ALA A 763 -20.73 -55.53 5.66
CA ALA A 763 -20.24 -54.14 5.61
C ALA A 763 -20.24 -53.47 7.00
N VAL A 764 -19.02 -53.17 7.45
CA VAL A 764 -18.66 -51.92 8.14
C VAL A 764 -19.33 -51.65 9.49
N SER A 765 -18.70 -52.14 10.56
CA SER A 765 -18.78 -51.48 11.86
C SER A 765 -17.81 -50.28 11.90
N PHE A 766 -18.33 -49.12 12.28
CA PHE A 766 -17.53 -48.04 12.84
C PHE A 766 -17.98 -47.89 14.30
N ASP A 767 -17.11 -48.32 15.21
CA ASP A 767 -17.24 -48.06 16.64
C ASP A 767 -17.06 -46.56 16.91
N LEU A 768 -18.11 -45.95 17.48
CA LEU A 768 -18.06 -44.65 18.13
C LEU A 768 -18.93 -44.69 19.39
N GLU A 769 -18.41 -45.34 20.43
CA GLU A 769 -18.81 -45.08 21.81
C GLU A 769 -17.73 -44.23 22.50
N LYS A 770 -18.01 -42.92 22.61
CA LYS A 770 -17.88 -42.12 23.84
C LYS A 770 -18.47 -40.74 23.65
#